data_AF-A0A7Z9M0T6-F1
#
_entry.id   AF-A0A7Z9M0T6-F1
#
_cell.length_a   1.000
_cell.length_b   1.000
_cell.length_c   1.000
_cell.angle_alpha   90.00
_cell.angle_beta   90.00
_cell.angle_gamma   90.00
#
_symmetry.space_group_name_H-M   'P 1'
#
loop_
_entity.id
_entity.type
_entity.pdbx_description
1 polymer ?
#
loop_
_entity_poly.entity_id
_entity_poly.type
_entity_poly.pdbx_seq_one_letter_code
_entity_poly.pdbx_strand_id
1 'polypeptide(L)'
;MNNHRPQKNANKQLGLIVVGVSSLFSLLLIALLFAIGGNEPEQPERVKSDDVIDLLQSSIPTTTANTSNSTSNVGIDLPQGGWVQQTDEFGKLSQQYRCESLDPNPPDLPSGWIEMKKPEVEIFLSDSQLIVITGDKGIANAPQRILESGEIAGHVRVEMYDLDQQGIRISSLPSMVLTTPQASFDNFLGEITCDSEVRIVSASQKLSGRQLTVRFNDKIGRIEYLRLEELDFLEFYPDKVQPNTLPQTPRISTEAKSTSIKKTIKKTKHNVSHRIHAAAVGPTNEYYILTFLDNVSILQGDQITGRVAFGDRLTVAFSDESDSSSMVRRTQPTRTIAMLPFGIHSTIVATALASTLQEPTQPPVRLTCDGGLTMVPLLDEALRPSTPEDTRIELFASANEPVKLIDNIQEMTATGAMLRYEVAHDRIDLYGSPSSLIMNDFETLSQHLWVAREDGEGGAVGSGQMKSIAPTSTSTSLVWKDGVDFYFGADGDDALDKVVCNGDVILSDEGSTVTCSTLTVHFEPDDDGGSSPSIAIATGQVKAMSDTQTMWSDEARVTFVQNTKEVSDDGSMLKGTKADKMNATGDVQVLLDDGGRAFCNSLEGDISQDIAILEGNVLIAYKRMLMNRGDFATLTLDRASGKGKWNGAGQALFLDAPLDVSPNHRIARPDVDNKEQRVKEPVNVSMRANWKKNMLLDRTFNNNAGAIDLKGSVDVRSQRTSIERSQMTGDDLRLEFEKMHVDTENEERQLKKVIAKNDAKIEHRSWEPLDLAAPPVVYYIGGNHIEFDAITFETLAVGNGELVLRDPRVPSKELHQSSLAGRGTTRFTWDKKLKTTKLSDDLYRIEMNGNVQMLHKGLDGSIGMLTSDRIEAISVDPNRVRTNKDGTSELTMRGMDLQQLVAKGTVYIATESRTVDCDLFDYNLRTGIADLSATQGRTVAILTQGSPYPVRAEGVTWNMDPAIDTITIRGLQGSSPQ
;
A
#
# COMPACT_ATOMS: atom_id res chain seq x y z
N MET A 1 24.46 -33.32 20.30
CA MET A 1 24.99 -34.10 19.15
C MET A 1 23.79 -34.43 18.27
N ASN A 2 23.59 -33.94 17.06
CA ASN A 2 24.31 -33.00 16.20
C ASN A 2 23.26 -32.18 15.45
N ASN A 3 23.42 -30.85 15.43
CA ASN A 3 22.68 -29.95 14.55
C ASN A 3 23.22 -30.10 13.12
N HIS A 4 22.36 -30.47 12.18
CA HIS A 4 22.57 -30.21 10.75
C HIS A 4 21.35 -29.44 10.24
N ARG A 5 21.46 -28.11 10.26
CA ARG A 5 20.65 -27.20 9.44
C ARG A 5 21.25 -27.19 8.03
N PRO A 6 20.47 -27.35 6.95
CA PRO A 6 20.98 -27.11 5.61
C PRO A 6 21.14 -25.60 5.37
N GLN A 7 22.38 -25.17 5.11
CA GLN A 7 22.75 -23.84 4.60
C GLN A 7 22.27 -23.70 3.14
N LYS A 8 21.00 -23.38 2.93
CA LYS A 8 20.43 -23.15 1.58
C LYS A 8 19.72 -21.80 1.40
N ASN A 9 19.71 -20.95 2.44
CA ASN A 9 18.84 -19.77 2.51
C ASN A 9 19.54 -18.42 2.27
N ALA A 10 20.88 -18.35 2.20
CA ALA A 10 21.58 -17.07 1.99
C ALA A 10 21.48 -16.56 0.53
N ASN A 11 21.31 -17.44 -0.46
CA ASN A 11 21.31 -17.05 -1.87
C ASN A 11 19.94 -16.55 -2.40
N LYS A 12 18.88 -16.54 -1.56
CA LYS A 12 17.53 -16.09 -1.95
C LYS A 12 17.23 -14.61 -1.60
N GLN A 13 18.16 -13.90 -0.96
CA GLN A 13 17.88 -12.61 -0.31
C GLN A 13 17.86 -11.40 -1.25
N LEU A 14 18.46 -11.46 -2.45
CA LEU A 14 18.55 -10.31 -3.37
C LEU A 14 17.38 -10.17 -4.38
N GLY A 15 16.55 -11.21 -4.55
CA GLY A 15 15.37 -11.18 -5.43
C GLY A 15 14.12 -10.51 -4.80
N LEU A 16 14.22 -9.98 -3.59
CA LEU A 16 13.07 -9.50 -2.79
C LEU A 16 12.71 -8.02 -3.01
N ILE A 17 13.60 -7.23 -3.62
CA ILE A 17 13.53 -5.76 -3.58
C ILE A 17 12.51 -5.17 -4.58
N VAL A 18 12.31 -5.79 -5.75
CA VAL A 18 11.31 -5.33 -6.74
C VAL A 18 10.01 -6.15 -6.64
N VAL A 19 10.04 -7.32 -5.99
CA VAL A 19 8.89 -8.24 -5.91
C VAL A 19 8.08 -8.13 -4.62
N GLY A 20 8.68 -7.64 -3.52
CA GLY A 20 7.91 -7.25 -2.33
C GLY A 20 6.99 -6.05 -2.60
N VAL A 21 7.31 -5.23 -3.59
CA VAL A 21 6.58 -4.01 -3.96
C VAL A 21 5.25 -4.33 -4.65
N SER A 22 5.19 -5.36 -5.50
CA SER A 22 4.01 -5.65 -6.34
C SER A 22 2.88 -6.42 -5.64
N SER A 23 3.19 -7.51 -4.93
CA SER A 23 2.20 -8.23 -4.10
C SER A 23 1.68 -7.36 -2.95
N LEU A 24 2.50 -6.40 -2.50
CA LEU A 24 2.11 -5.42 -1.49
C LEU A 24 1.08 -4.45 -2.02
N PHE A 25 1.21 -4.06 -3.29
CA PHE A 25 0.26 -3.17 -3.87
C PHE A 25 -1.13 -3.81 -4.02
N SER A 26 -1.21 -5.11 -4.30
CA SER A 26 -2.45 -5.88 -4.16
C SER A 26 -3.01 -5.82 -2.73
N LEU A 27 -2.17 -6.01 -1.70
CA LEU A 27 -2.60 -5.92 -0.30
C LEU A 27 -3.00 -4.50 0.14
N LEU A 28 -2.30 -3.46 -0.33
CA LEU A 28 -2.63 -2.05 -0.11
C LEU A 28 -4.00 -1.73 -0.71
N LEU A 29 -4.25 -2.24 -1.90
CA LEU A 29 -5.48 -2.07 -2.63
C LEU A 29 -6.61 -2.84 -1.92
N ILE A 30 -6.40 -4.09 -1.52
CA ILE A 30 -7.33 -4.81 -0.64
C ILE A 30 -7.57 -4.03 0.66
N ALA A 31 -6.55 -3.47 1.32
CA ALA A 31 -6.68 -2.70 2.56
C ALA A 31 -7.47 -1.39 2.42
N LEU A 32 -7.20 -0.63 1.36
CA LEU A 32 -7.90 0.61 1.03
C LEU A 32 -9.37 0.32 0.67
N LEU A 33 -9.67 -0.90 0.23
CA LEU A 33 -11.00 -1.35 -0.19
C LEU A 33 -11.71 -2.18 0.87
N PHE A 34 -10.98 -2.71 1.85
CA PHE A 34 -11.51 -3.40 3.02
C PHE A 34 -12.26 -2.44 3.95
N ALA A 35 -12.16 -1.13 3.71
CA ALA A 35 -12.96 -0.16 4.42
C ALA A 35 -14.47 -0.48 4.41
N ILE A 36 -15.02 -1.26 3.44
CA ILE A 36 -16.41 -1.78 3.48
C ILE A 36 -16.66 -3.05 2.60
N GLY A 37 -15.66 -3.87 2.27
CA GLY A 37 -15.82 -5.16 1.56
C GLY A 37 -15.69 -6.37 2.50
N GLY A 38 -16.60 -7.36 2.42
CA GLY A 38 -16.62 -8.52 3.32
C GLY A 38 -16.48 -9.81 2.52
N ASN A 39 -15.35 -10.50 2.68
CA ASN A 39 -15.13 -11.84 2.11
C ASN A 39 -14.59 -12.79 3.18
N GLU A 40 -15.21 -13.96 3.26
CA GLU A 40 -14.99 -15.02 4.24
C GLU A 40 -13.97 -16.05 3.66
N PRO A 41 -12.89 -16.44 4.39
CA PRO A 41 -11.88 -17.35 3.86
C PRO A 41 -12.19 -18.82 4.14
N GLU A 42 -12.15 -19.67 3.12
CA GLU A 42 -12.25 -21.14 3.24
C GLU A 42 -10.92 -21.77 3.71
N GLN A 43 -11.01 -22.71 4.66
CA GLN A 43 -9.87 -23.43 5.26
C GLN A 43 -9.41 -24.63 4.40
N PRO A 44 -8.10 -24.84 4.21
CA PRO A 44 -7.59 -26.06 3.59
C PRO A 44 -7.35 -27.20 4.60
N GLU A 45 -7.72 -28.39 4.15
CA GLU A 45 -7.75 -29.67 4.85
C GLU A 45 -6.34 -30.27 5.01
N ARG A 46 -5.99 -30.75 6.22
CA ARG A 46 -4.72 -31.43 6.55
C ARG A 46 -4.79 -32.93 6.22
N VAL A 47 -3.76 -33.47 5.57
CA VAL A 47 -3.47 -34.92 5.59
C VAL A 47 -2.02 -35.18 6.02
N LYS A 48 -1.89 -36.19 6.88
CA LYS A 48 -0.69 -36.57 7.65
C LYS A 48 0.20 -37.60 6.93
N SER A 49 1.47 -37.53 7.33
CA SER A 49 2.60 -38.43 7.11
C SER A 49 2.38 -39.87 7.59
N ASP A 50 3.13 -40.83 7.03
CA ASP A 50 3.79 -41.97 7.70
C ASP A 50 4.76 -42.70 6.73
N ASP A 51 6.09 -42.56 6.94
CA ASP A 51 7.06 -43.59 7.39
C ASP A 51 6.98 -45.03 6.77
N VAL A 52 8.04 -45.81 6.44
CA VAL A 52 9.46 -45.86 6.88
C VAL A 52 10.22 -47.07 6.21
N ILE A 53 11.56 -46.94 6.03
CA ILE A 53 12.68 -47.94 6.12
C ILE A 53 12.97 -49.02 5.02
N ASP A 54 14.22 -49.09 4.49
CA ASP A 54 15.32 -50.07 4.82
C ASP A 54 16.52 -49.97 3.83
N LEU A 55 17.73 -49.56 4.26
CA LEU A 55 18.93 -50.31 4.70
C LEU A 55 19.82 -51.01 3.63
N LEU A 56 21.05 -50.48 3.53
CA LEU A 56 22.37 -51.14 3.41
C LEU A 56 22.69 -52.05 2.20
N GLN A 57 23.78 -51.74 1.48
CA GLN A 57 25.07 -52.48 1.59
C GLN A 57 26.19 -51.95 0.65
N SER A 58 27.32 -51.65 1.29
CA SER A 58 28.74 -51.67 0.91
C SER A 58 29.20 -52.02 -0.51
N SER A 59 30.22 -51.27 -1.00
CA SER A 59 31.54 -51.79 -1.44
C SER A 59 32.55 -50.65 -1.60
N ILE A 60 33.74 -50.80 -1.00
CA ILE A 60 34.84 -49.83 -0.93
C ILE A 60 35.90 -50.11 -2.03
N PRO A 61 37.08 -49.45 -2.09
CA PRO A 61 37.58 -48.75 -3.29
C PRO A 61 38.86 -49.42 -3.84
N THR A 62 39.39 -48.95 -4.98
CA THR A 62 40.83 -49.09 -5.24
C THR A 62 41.30 -48.08 -6.29
N THR A 63 42.19 -47.16 -5.93
CA THR A 63 43.23 -46.73 -6.88
C THR A 63 44.52 -46.42 -6.13
N THR A 64 45.55 -47.08 -6.62
CA THR A 64 46.83 -47.36 -5.98
C THR A 64 47.79 -46.18 -6.12
N ALA A 65 48.54 -45.91 -5.05
CA ALA A 65 49.73 -45.08 -5.07
C ALA A 65 50.86 -45.75 -5.86
N ASN A 66 51.69 -44.96 -6.53
CA ASN A 66 53.08 -45.34 -6.83
C ASN A 66 53.99 -44.11 -6.69
N THR A 67 54.83 -44.18 -5.67
CA THR A 67 55.93 -43.29 -5.34
C THR A 67 57.18 -43.77 -6.08
N SER A 68 57.99 -42.86 -6.62
CA SER A 68 59.41 -43.14 -6.81
C SER A 68 60.22 -41.87 -6.54
N ASN A 69 61.13 -42.00 -5.57
CA ASN A 69 62.11 -41.02 -5.16
C ASN A 69 63.28 -41.01 -6.16
N SER A 70 63.82 -39.83 -6.46
CA SER A 70 65.27 -39.67 -6.70
C SER A 70 65.73 -38.26 -6.35
N THR A 71 66.65 -38.21 -5.40
CA THR A 71 67.50 -37.05 -5.06
C THR A 71 68.65 -36.94 -6.06
N SER A 72 69.02 -35.73 -6.51
CA SER A 72 70.39 -35.17 -6.38
C SER A 72 70.69 -33.99 -7.32
N ASN A 73 71.46 -33.05 -6.76
CA ASN A 73 72.45 -32.15 -7.39
C ASN A 73 71.99 -30.92 -8.18
N VAL A 74 72.18 -29.77 -7.54
CA VAL A 74 72.31 -28.45 -8.14
C VAL A 74 73.66 -28.38 -8.87
N GLY A 75 73.63 -28.41 -10.19
CA GLY A 75 74.72 -27.97 -11.07
C GLY A 75 74.22 -26.78 -11.89
N ILE A 76 74.92 -25.64 -11.80
CA ILE A 76 74.68 -24.49 -12.66
C ILE A 76 75.44 -24.77 -13.97
N ASP A 77 74.71 -25.13 -15.03
CA ASP A 77 75.21 -25.13 -16.40
C ASP A 77 75.13 -23.69 -16.94
N LEU A 78 76.27 -23.11 -17.33
CA LEU A 78 76.29 -21.85 -18.06
C LEU A 78 76.09 -22.15 -19.56
N PRO A 79 75.10 -21.53 -20.24
CA PRO A 79 74.85 -21.77 -21.65
C PRO A 79 76.00 -21.27 -22.55
N GLN A 80 76.25 -21.99 -23.66
CA GLN A 80 77.21 -21.59 -24.70
C GLN A 80 76.65 -20.44 -25.55
N GLY A 81 77.39 -19.34 -25.68
CA GLY A 81 77.05 -18.22 -26.58
C GLY A 81 77.78 -16.92 -26.20
N GLY A 82 77.91 -15.99 -27.15
CA GLY A 82 78.38 -14.62 -26.89
C GLY A 82 77.25 -13.71 -26.43
N TRP A 83 77.56 -12.63 -25.70
CA TRP A 83 76.61 -11.59 -25.30
C TRP A 83 76.98 -10.24 -25.92
N VAL A 84 75.97 -9.44 -26.24
CA VAL A 84 76.10 -8.03 -26.60
C VAL A 84 75.29 -7.23 -25.60
N GLN A 85 75.91 -6.22 -24.98
CA GLN A 85 75.23 -5.26 -24.09
C GLN A 85 75.40 -3.86 -24.65
N GLN A 86 74.33 -3.09 -24.52
CA GLN A 86 74.30 -1.67 -24.83
C GLN A 86 73.81 -0.89 -23.61
N THR A 87 74.49 0.22 -23.32
CA THR A 87 74.04 1.19 -22.32
C THR A 87 73.46 2.42 -23.00
N ASP A 88 72.54 3.08 -22.33
CA ASP A 88 72.05 4.42 -22.69
C ASP A 88 73.13 5.50 -22.51
N GLU A 89 72.77 6.76 -22.80
CA GLU A 89 73.63 7.94 -22.68
C GLU A 89 74.12 8.20 -21.24
N PHE A 90 73.49 7.57 -20.24
CA PHE A 90 73.81 7.70 -18.81
C PHE A 90 74.59 6.49 -18.26
N GLY A 91 74.92 5.51 -19.11
CA GLY A 91 75.67 4.31 -18.73
C GLY A 91 74.82 3.22 -18.07
N LYS A 92 73.48 3.33 -18.13
CA LYS A 92 72.55 2.31 -17.65
C LYS A 92 72.26 1.32 -18.77
N LEU A 93 72.15 0.03 -18.46
CA LEU A 93 71.86 -1.02 -19.45
C LEU A 93 70.47 -0.76 -20.08
N SER A 94 70.44 -0.61 -21.41
CA SER A 94 69.21 -0.36 -22.17
C SER A 94 68.75 -1.59 -22.95
N GLN A 95 69.68 -2.34 -23.51
CA GLN A 95 69.41 -3.56 -24.24
C GLN A 95 70.58 -4.55 -24.07
N GLN A 96 70.24 -5.83 -23.95
CA GLN A 96 71.19 -6.94 -23.97
C GLN A 96 70.62 -8.03 -24.87
N TYR A 97 71.46 -8.72 -25.63
CA TYR A 97 71.02 -9.93 -26.32
C TYR A 97 72.12 -11.00 -26.36
N ARG A 98 71.68 -12.26 -26.36
CA ARG A 98 72.52 -13.45 -26.49
C ARG A 98 71.90 -14.42 -27.48
N CYS A 99 72.72 -15.27 -28.08
CA CYS A 99 72.29 -16.29 -29.03
C CYS A 99 73.31 -17.43 -29.10
N GLU A 100 72.87 -18.62 -29.53
CA GLU A 100 73.77 -19.77 -29.74
C GLU A 100 74.77 -19.52 -30.89
N SER A 101 74.32 -18.81 -31.94
CA SER A 101 75.12 -18.43 -33.10
C SER A 101 74.62 -17.11 -33.67
N LEU A 102 75.55 -16.26 -34.13
CA LEU A 102 75.28 -14.97 -34.75
C LEU A 102 76.04 -14.87 -36.07
N ASP A 103 75.33 -14.68 -37.18
CA ASP A 103 75.89 -14.24 -38.45
C ASP A 103 75.75 -12.70 -38.55
N PRO A 104 76.86 -11.93 -38.48
CA PRO A 104 76.80 -10.48 -38.49
C PRO A 104 76.68 -9.88 -39.91
N ASN A 105 76.77 -10.69 -40.97
CA ASN A 105 76.61 -10.24 -42.35
C ASN A 105 76.09 -11.38 -43.26
N PRO A 106 74.85 -11.83 -43.03
CA PRO A 106 74.22 -12.90 -43.79
C PRO A 106 74.11 -12.52 -45.27
N PRO A 107 74.41 -13.45 -46.21
CA PRO A 107 74.56 -13.16 -47.64
C PRO A 107 73.26 -12.70 -48.31
N ASP A 108 72.11 -13.02 -47.72
CA ASP A 108 70.78 -12.76 -48.28
C ASP A 108 70.09 -11.51 -47.67
N LEU A 109 70.78 -10.73 -46.83
CA LEU A 109 70.23 -9.53 -46.19
C LEU A 109 71.09 -8.28 -46.42
N PRO A 110 70.51 -7.06 -46.29
CA PRO A 110 71.26 -5.81 -46.43
C PRO A 110 72.37 -5.66 -45.38
N SER A 111 73.38 -4.84 -45.68
CA SER A 111 74.45 -4.53 -44.73
C SER A 111 73.89 -3.87 -43.45
N GLY A 112 74.34 -4.34 -42.29
CA GLY A 112 73.83 -3.91 -40.98
C GLY A 112 72.81 -4.87 -40.37
N TRP A 113 72.30 -5.84 -41.13
CA TRP A 113 71.44 -6.91 -40.61
C TRP A 113 72.25 -8.07 -40.05
N ILE A 114 71.73 -8.67 -38.98
CA ILE A 114 72.29 -9.85 -38.31
C ILE A 114 71.26 -10.98 -38.30
N GLU A 115 71.73 -12.22 -38.39
CA GLU A 115 70.91 -13.43 -38.21
C GLU A 115 71.37 -14.15 -36.95
N MET A 116 70.42 -14.50 -36.08
CA MET A 116 70.63 -15.10 -34.77
C MET A 116 69.92 -16.44 -34.69
N LYS A 117 70.60 -17.46 -34.15
CA LYS A 117 70.01 -18.75 -33.78
C LYS A 117 69.76 -18.81 -32.28
N LYS A 118 68.53 -19.15 -31.89
CA LYS A 118 68.02 -19.08 -30.52
C LYS A 118 68.32 -17.74 -29.83
N PRO A 119 67.82 -16.61 -30.37
CA PRO A 119 68.01 -15.32 -29.73
C PRO A 119 67.30 -15.26 -28.37
N GLU A 120 67.93 -14.58 -27.43
CA GLU A 120 67.34 -14.11 -26.19
C GLU A 120 67.70 -12.64 -26.02
N VAL A 121 66.69 -11.78 -26.12
CA VAL A 121 66.80 -10.33 -26.13
C VAL A 121 66.18 -9.80 -24.85
N GLU A 122 66.97 -9.10 -24.06
CA GLU A 122 66.57 -8.39 -22.85
C GLU A 122 66.49 -6.89 -23.15
N ILE A 123 65.33 -6.29 -22.90
CA ILE A 123 65.06 -4.86 -23.10
C ILE A 123 64.67 -4.27 -21.74
N PHE A 124 65.42 -3.28 -21.28
CA PHE A 124 65.15 -2.61 -20.00
C PHE A 124 64.30 -1.37 -20.26
N LEU A 125 63.07 -1.38 -19.74
CA LEU A 125 62.09 -0.32 -19.95
C LEU A 125 62.01 0.48 -18.66
N SER A 126 62.41 1.75 -18.71
CA SER A 126 62.49 2.64 -17.54
C SER A 126 63.29 2.02 -16.36
N ASP A 127 63.12 2.52 -15.13
CA ASP A 127 63.82 1.99 -13.92
C ASP A 127 63.14 0.75 -13.31
N SER A 128 61.99 0.29 -13.83
CA SER A 128 61.12 -0.65 -13.11
C SER A 128 60.72 -1.93 -13.86
N GLN A 129 61.09 -2.13 -15.14
CA GLN A 129 60.65 -3.29 -15.91
C GLN A 129 61.71 -3.86 -16.87
N LEU A 130 61.62 -5.17 -17.08
CA LEU A 130 62.47 -5.94 -18.00
C LEU A 130 61.59 -6.81 -18.90
N ILE A 131 61.77 -6.69 -20.22
CA ILE A 131 61.19 -7.59 -21.21
C ILE A 131 62.28 -8.55 -21.71
N VAL A 132 61.96 -9.84 -21.75
CA VAL A 132 62.82 -10.90 -22.30
C VAL A 132 62.10 -11.56 -23.47
N ILE A 133 62.67 -11.47 -24.67
CA ILE A 133 62.13 -12.06 -25.90
C ILE A 133 63.01 -13.23 -26.32
N THR A 134 62.42 -14.41 -26.48
CA THR A 134 63.11 -15.64 -26.92
C THR A 134 62.43 -16.23 -28.14
N GLY A 135 63.16 -16.97 -28.97
CA GLY A 135 62.63 -17.73 -30.11
C GLY A 135 63.66 -18.67 -30.71
N ASP A 136 63.34 -19.33 -31.82
CA ASP A 136 64.24 -20.28 -32.50
C ASP A 136 65.23 -19.59 -33.46
N LYS A 137 64.76 -18.53 -34.13
CA LYS A 137 65.52 -17.75 -35.12
C LYS A 137 65.19 -16.26 -34.99
N GLY A 138 66.17 -15.39 -35.16
CA GLY A 138 65.96 -13.93 -35.20
C GLY A 138 66.72 -13.30 -36.36
N ILE A 139 66.12 -12.31 -37.02
CA ILE A 139 66.75 -11.48 -38.04
C ILE A 139 66.53 -10.03 -37.62
N ALA A 140 67.59 -9.24 -37.47
CA ALA A 140 67.46 -7.86 -36.98
C ALA A 140 68.42 -6.90 -37.68
N ASN A 141 67.96 -5.69 -37.93
CA ASN A 141 68.80 -4.56 -38.32
C ASN A 141 69.52 -4.03 -37.06
N ALA A 142 70.85 -4.12 -37.03
CA ALA A 142 71.66 -3.74 -35.89
C ALA A 142 72.95 -2.97 -36.27
N PRO A 143 72.85 -1.82 -36.97
CA PRO A 143 73.99 -1.11 -37.54
C PRO A 143 74.98 -0.59 -36.49
N GLN A 144 74.49 -0.33 -35.26
CA GLN A 144 75.29 0.11 -34.12
C GLN A 144 75.35 -0.92 -32.98
N ARG A 145 75.08 -2.20 -33.27
CA ARG A 145 74.91 -3.28 -32.27
C ARG A 145 73.71 -3.11 -31.34
N ILE A 146 72.82 -2.20 -31.68
CA ILE A 146 71.50 -2.04 -31.08
C ILE A 146 70.51 -2.67 -32.04
N LEU A 147 69.64 -3.55 -31.59
CA LEU A 147 68.57 -4.06 -32.44
C LEU A 147 67.58 -2.90 -32.66
N GLU A 148 67.55 -2.35 -33.87
CA GLU A 148 66.68 -1.22 -34.22
C GLU A 148 65.33 -1.71 -34.72
N SER A 149 65.33 -2.74 -35.57
CA SER A 149 64.13 -3.42 -36.04
C SER A 149 64.45 -4.87 -36.37
N GLY A 150 63.46 -5.74 -36.40
CA GLY A 150 63.70 -7.14 -36.71
C GLY A 150 62.49 -8.03 -36.51
N GLU A 151 62.71 -9.32 -36.75
CA GLU A 151 61.74 -10.38 -36.62
C GLU A 151 62.36 -11.53 -35.81
N ILE A 152 61.59 -12.09 -34.89
CA ILE A 152 61.92 -13.32 -34.17
C ILE A 152 60.84 -14.34 -34.52
N ALA A 153 61.26 -15.55 -34.89
CA ALA A 153 60.38 -16.62 -35.37
C ALA A 153 60.68 -17.97 -34.70
N GLY A 154 59.64 -18.79 -34.57
CA GLY A 154 59.66 -20.12 -33.96
C GLY A 154 59.61 -20.05 -32.44
N HIS A 155 58.53 -20.60 -31.85
CA HIS A 155 58.29 -20.64 -30.40
C HIS A 155 58.58 -19.32 -29.68
N VAL A 156 58.13 -18.20 -30.27
CA VAL A 156 58.42 -16.88 -29.72
C VAL A 156 57.74 -16.73 -28.38
N ARG A 157 58.51 -16.34 -27.37
CA ARG A 157 58.04 -16.13 -26.02
C ARG A 157 58.60 -14.82 -25.48
N VAL A 158 57.70 -13.89 -25.17
CA VAL A 158 57.98 -12.59 -24.56
C VAL A 158 57.57 -12.67 -23.10
N GLU A 159 58.50 -12.46 -22.19
CA GLU A 159 58.30 -12.45 -20.75
C GLU A 159 58.54 -11.06 -20.19
N MET A 160 57.65 -10.61 -19.32
CA MET A 160 57.81 -9.36 -18.58
C MET A 160 58.14 -9.65 -17.12
N TYR A 161 59.09 -8.90 -16.56
CA TYR A 161 59.48 -8.97 -15.16
C TYR A 161 59.46 -7.57 -14.53
N ASP A 162 58.95 -7.51 -13.29
CA ASP A 162 59.02 -6.30 -12.48
C ASP A 162 60.39 -6.21 -11.79
N LEU A 163 60.99 -5.02 -11.82
CA LEU A 163 62.27 -4.71 -11.20
C LEU A 163 62.05 -3.86 -9.94
N ASP A 164 62.86 -4.09 -8.91
CA ASP A 164 62.92 -3.23 -7.73
C ASP A 164 63.65 -1.90 -8.02
N GLN A 165 63.72 -1.01 -7.03
CA GLN A 165 64.43 0.28 -7.16
C GLN A 165 65.94 0.14 -7.43
N GLN A 166 66.50 -1.07 -7.35
CA GLN A 166 67.90 -1.38 -7.67
C GLN A 166 68.05 -2.09 -9.03
N GLY A 167 66.96 -2.27 -9.79
CA GLY A 167 66.97 -2.93 -11.10
C GLY A 167 67.04 -4.46 -11.03
N ILE A 168 66.72 -5.06 -9.86
CA ILE A 168 66.74 -6.50 -9.64
C ILE A 168 65.33 -7.06 -9.78
N ARG A 169 65.18 -8.22 -10.44
CA ARG A 169 63.88 -8.90 -10.60
C ARG A 169 63.24 -9.19 -9.23
N ILE A 170 62.03 -8.68 -9.02
CA ILE A 170 61.25 -8.87 -7.79
C ILE A 170 60.81 -10.34 -7.63
N SER A 171 60.58 -11.02 -8.76
CA SER A 171 60.14 -12.42 -8.83
C SER A 171 60.94 -13.18 -9.88
N SER A 172 61.15 -14.48 -9.65
CA SER A 172 61.70 -15.41 -10.65
C SER A 172 60.68 -15.82 -11.71
N LEU A 173 59.38 -15.60 -11.45
CA LEU A 173 58.31 -15.83 -12.40
C LEU A 173 57.96 -14.52 -13.12
N PRO A 174 57.73 -14.55 -14.44
CA PRO A 174 57.30 -13.37 -15.17
C PRO A 174 55.91 -12.92 -14.72
N SER A 175 55.69 -11.60 -14.69
CA SER A 175 54.38 -10.99 -14.41
C SER A 175 53.41 -11.15 -15.59
N MET A 176 53.94 -11.28 -16.81
CA MET A 176 53.18 -11.55 -18.03
C MET A 176 54.00 -12.36 -19.03
N VAL A 177 53.34 -13.26 -19.76
CA VAL A 177 53.94 -14.10 -20.81
C VAL A 177 53.09 -13.99 -22.07
N LEU A 178 53.69 -13.55 -23.17
CA LEU A 178 53.12 -13.63 -24.52
C LEU A 178 53.82 -14.74 -25.30
N THR A 179 53.03 -15.60 -25.95
CA THR A 179 53.52 -16.63 -26.86
C THR A 179 52.91 -16.47 -28.25
N THR A 180 53.74 -16.56 -29.29
CA THR A 180 53.31 -16.46 -30.70
C THR A 180 54.28 -17.21 -31.63
N PRO A 181 53.86 -17.62 -32.84
CA PRO A 181 54.78 -18.21 -33.82
C PRO A 181 55.88 -17.26 -34.32
N GLN A 182 55.57 -15.95 -34.40
CA GLN A 182 56.44 -14.93 -34.99
C GLN A 182 56.08 -13.55 -34.41
N ALA A 183 57.08 -12.73 -34.11
CA ALA A 183 56.92 -11.35 -33.69
C ALA A 183 57.92 -10.44 -34.41
N SER A 184 57.44 -9.29 -34.86
CA SER A 184 58.26 -8.23 -35.45
C SER A 184 58.32 -7.03 -34.50
N PHE A 185 59.45 -6.34 -34.47
CA PHE A 185 59.64 -5.15 -33.64
C PHE A 185 60.30 -4.02 -34.45
N ASP A 186 59.93 -2.80 -34.12
CA ASP A 186 60.56 -1.56 -34.59
C ASP A 186 60.74 -0.62 -33.39
N ASN A 187 61.97 -0.48 -32.93
CA ASN A 187 62.30 0.33 -31.76
C ASN A 187 62.30 1.84 -32.06
N PHE A 188 62.33 2.27 -33.33
CA PHE A 188 62.18 3.69 -33.68
C PHE A 188 60.72 4.12 -33.58
N LEU A 189 59.80 3.24 -33.99
CA LEU A 189 58.36 3.47 -33.89
C LEU A 189 57.78 3.05 -32.53
N GLY A 190 58.56 2.30 -31.74
CA GLY A 190 58.11 1.68 -30.49
C GLY A 190 57.01 0.65 -30.73
N GLU A 191 57.05 -0.04 -31.87
CA GLU A 191 55.98 -0.90 -32.36
C GLU A 191 56.37 -2.38 -32.29
N ILE A 192 55.43 -3.23 -31.83
CA ILE A 192 55.52 -4.69 -31.87
C ILE A 192 54.30 -5.22 -32.59
N THR A 193 54.51 -6.07 -33.60
CA THR A 193 53.45 -6.71 -34.38
C THR A 193 53.59 -8.23 -34.37
N CYS A 194 52.44 -8.91 -34.26
CA CYS A 194 52.34 -10.36 -34.34
C CYS A 194 51.19 -10.70 -35.31
N ASP A 195 51.51 -11.01 -36.56
CA ASP A 195 50.50 -11.26 -37.62
C ASP A 195 49.73 -12.59 -37.43
N SER A 196 50.24 -13.47 -36.56
CA SER A 196 49.70 -14.81 -36.30
C SER A 196 48.93 -14.88 -34.96
N GLU A 197 48.62 -16.10 -34.51
CA GLU A 197 48.03 -16.32 -33.19
C GLU A 197 48.93 -15.78 -32.07
N VAL A 198 48.29 -15.16 -31.08
CA VAL A 198 48.91 -14.68 -29.86
C VAL A 198 48.15 -15.22 -28.66
N ARG A 199 48.91 -15.59 -27.64
CA ARG A 199 48.37 -15.93 -26.33
C ARG A 199 49.13 -15.17 -25.27
N ILE A 200 48.39 -14.44 -24.45
CA ILE A 200 48.92 -13.66 -23.33
C ILE A 200 48.39 -14.26 -22.04
N VAL A 201 49.27 -14.48 -21.06
CA VAL A 201 48.92 -15.02 -19.74
C VAL A 201 49.59 -14.17 -18.66
N SER A 202 48.83 -13.78 -17.64
CA SER A 202 49.31 -13.13 -16.42
C SER A 202 48.72 -13.83 -15.18
N ALA A 203 48.99 -13.30 -13.98
CA ALA A 203 48.49 -13.87 -12.72
C ALA A 203 46.95 -13.88 -12.63
N SER A 204 46.28 -12.86 -13.19
CA SER A 204 44.84 -12.67 -13.09
C SER A 204 44.11 -12.82 -14.42
N GLN A 205 44.81 -13.05 -15.53
CA GLN A 205 44.24 -12.92 -16.89
C GLN A 205 44.80 -13.90 -17.90
N LYS A 206 43.98 -14.22 -18.90
CA LYS A 206 44.38 -14.96 -20.09
C LYS A 206 43.69 -14.41 -21.34
N LEU A 207 44.46 -14.03 -22.35
CA LEU A 207 43.97 -13.56 -23.64
C LEU A 207 44.43 -14.49 -24.76
N SER A 208 43.55 -14.76 -25.73
CA SER A 208 43.85 -15.46 -26.98
C SER A 208 43.26 -14.69 -28.16
N GLY A 209 44.02 -14.53 -29.22
CA GLY A 209 43.55 -13.90 -30.46
C GLY A 209 44.61 -13.90 -31.56
N ARG A 210 44.43 -13.04 -32.57
CA ARG A 210 45.31 -12.96 -33.76
C ARG A 210 45.54 -11.50 -34.18
N GLN A 211 46.64 -11.27 -34.90
CA GLN A 211 47.00 -9.96 -35.48
C GLN A 211 47.11 -8.85 -34.41
N LEU A 212 48.05 -9.03 -33.48
CA LEU A 212 48.33 -8.05 -32.42
C LEU A 212 49.27 -6.96 -32.95
N THR A 213 48.94 -5.70 -32.68
CA THR A 213 49.81 -4.54 -32.88
C THR A 213 49.83 -3.71 -31.60
N VAL A 214 51.01 -3.41 -31.07
CA VAL A 214 51.18 -2.51 -29.93
C VAL A 214 52.21 -1.45 -30.23
N ARG A 215 51.87 -0.19 -29.95
CA ARG A 215 52.74 0.96 -30.12
C ARG A 215 52.91 1.68 -28.79
N PHE A 216 54.16 1.79 -28.38
CA PHE A 216 54.60 2.39 -27.14
C PHE A 216 55.45 3.64 -27.39
N ASN A 217 55.27 4.65 -26.55
CA ASN A 217 56.07 5.86 -26.57
C ASN A 217 56.99 5.86 -25.34
N ASP A 218 58.22 5.43 -25.57
CA ASP A 218 59.27 5.28 -24.58
C ASP A 218 59.65 6.59 -23.85
N LYS A 219 59.55 7.74 -24.51
CA LYS A 219 59.89 9.05 -23.95
C LYS A 219 58.98 9.51 -22.82
N ILE A 220 57.71 9.14 -22.90
CA ILE A 220 56.68 9.52 -21.92
C ILE A 220 56.09 8.30 -21.21
N GLY A 221 56.60 7.09 -21.50
CA GLY A 221 56.19 5.84 -20.87
C GLY A 221 54.76 5.39 -21.21
N ARG A 222 54.20 5.78 -22.36
CA ARG A 222 52.76 5.65 -22.63
C ARG A 222 52.45 4.68 -23.77
N ILE A 223 51.40 3.86 -23.65
CA ILE A 223 50.85 3.17 -24.84
C ILE A 223 50.05 4.17 -25.66
N GLU A 224 50.44 4.34 -26.92
CA GLU A 224 49.72 5.19 -27.86
C GLU A 224 48.60 4.41 -28.56
N TYR A 225 48.76 3.08 -28.68
CA TYR A 225 47.82 2.23 -29.40
C TYR A 225 48.09 0.75 -29.10
N LEU A 226 47.03 -0.01 -28.85
CA LEU A 226 47.02 -1.48 -28.91
C LEU A 226 45.82 -1.91 -29.74
N ARG A 227 46.01 -2.86 -30.67
CA ARG A 227 44.93 -3.47 -31.46
C ARG A 227 45.15 -4.95 -31.61
N LEU A 228 44.07 -5.70 -31.50
CA LEU A 228 43.97 -7.11 -31.81
C LEU A 228 42.78 -7.28 -32.75
N GLU A 229 43.01 -7.66 -34.01
CA GLU A 229 41.94 -7.71 -35.02
C GLU A 229 40.91 -8.80 -34.72
N GLU A 230 41.34 -9.93 -34.16
CA GLU A 230 40.47 -11.06 -33.84
C GLU A 230 40.73 -11.51 -32.40
N LEU A 231 39.70 -11.43 -31.55
CA LEU A 231 39.75 -11.88 -30.16
C LEU A 231 39.00 -13.22 -30.04
N ASP A 232 39.70 -14.29 -29.68
CA ASP A 232 39.03 -15.57 -29.42
C ASP A 232 38.36 -15.54 -28.03
N PHE A 233 39.11 -15.09 -27.01
CA PHE A 233 38.59 -14.85 -25.67
C PHE A 233 39.57 -14.04 -24.80
N LEU A 234 39.02 -13.40 -23.78
CA LEU A 234 39.72 -12.80 -22.67
C LEU A 234 39.10 -13.30 -21.35
N GLU A 235 39.89 -13.95 -20.51
CA GLU A 235 39.45 -14.56 -19.24
C GLU A 235 40.06 -13.85 -18.04
N PHE A 236 39.27 -13.73 -16.97
CA PHE A 236 39.64 -13.17 -15.67
C PHE A 236 39.54 -14.19 -14.56
N TYR A 237 40.55 -14.22 -13.71
CA TYR A 237 40.62 -15.07 -12.53
C TYR A 237 40.60 -14.19 -11.28
N PRO A 238 39.66 -14.39 -10.34
CA PRO A 238 39.66 -13.66 -9.08
C PRO A 238 40.91 -14.03 -8.26
N ASP A 239 41.54 -13.04 -7.62
CA ASP A 239 42.77 -13.24 -6.86
C ASP A 239 42.57 -14.27 -5.75
N LYS A 240 43.46 -15.27 -5.69
CA LYS A 240 43.55 -16.18 -4.53
C LYS A 240 44.14 -15.40 -3.37
N VAL A 241 43.31 -15.04 -2.40
CA VAL A 241 43.79 -14.60 -1.08
C VAL A 241 44.66 -15.72 -0.50
N GLN A 242 45.98 -15.52 -0.46
CA GLN A 242 46.87 -16.45 0.24
C GLN A 242 46.58 -16.36 1.75
N PRO A 243 46.29 -17.50 2.43
CA PRO A 243 46.16 -17.50 3.87
C PRO A 243 47.53 -17.25 4.52
N ASN A 244 47.74 -16.05 5.04
CA ASN A 244 48.87 -15.74 5.90
C ASN A 244 48.89 -16.69 7.11
N THR A 245 49.84 -17.61 7.13
CA THR A 245 50.16 -18.43 8.31
C THR A 245 51.43 -17.89 8.96
N LEU A 246 51.26 -17.29 10.15
CA LEU A 246 52.01 -17.60 11.37
C LEU A 246 51.51 -16.67 12.51
N PRO A 247 51.16 -17.21 13.69
CA PRO A 247 50.66 -16.43 14.82
C PRO A 247 51.82 -15.74 15.55
N GLN A 248 51.81 -14.41 15.62
CA GLN A 248 52.66 -13.68 16.56
C GLN A 248 51.87 -13.29 17.81
N THR A 249 52.34 -13.83 18.92
CA THR A 249 51.84 -13.71 20.28
C THR A 249 51.88 -12.26 20.79
N PRO A 250 50.92 -11.80 21.61
CA PRO A 250 50.94 -10.44 22.14
C PRO A 250 52.03 -10.29 23.21
N ARG A 251 52.89 -9.27 23.07
CA ARG A 251 53.71 -8.75 24.18
C ARG A 251 53.27 -7.33 24.54
N ILE A 252 52.97 -7.20 25.82
CA ILE A 252 52.55 -6.02 26.57
C ILE A 252 53.75 -5.08 26.79
N SER A 253 53.41 -3.80 27.06
CA SER A 253 54.17 -2.71 27.73
C SER A 253 54.72 -1.65 26.76
N THR A 254 54.58 -0.33 26.97
CA THR A 254 54.05 0.47 28.08
C THR A 254 53.86 1.91 27.59
N GLU A 255 52.98 2.66 28.25
CA GLU A 255 52.72 4.10 28.07
C GLU A 255 53.98 4.98 28.13
N ALA A 256 54.02 6.05 27.32
CA ALA A 256 54.54 7.34 27.76
C ALA A 256 53.86 8.50 27.02
N LYS A 257 53.37 9.43 27.84
CA LYS A 257 52.63 10.66 27.56
C LYS A 257 53.44 11.73 26.82
N SER A 258 52.72 12.42 25.93
CA SER A 258 52.56 13.88 25.88
C SER A 258 53.52 14.77 25.06
N THR A 259 52.85 15.80 24.54
CA THR A 259 53.22 17.21 24.34
C THR A 259 53.85 17.68 23.03
N SER A 260 52.95 18.26 22.23
CA SER A 260 53.08 19.53 21.51
C SER A 260 54.24 20.45 21.93
N ILE A 261 55.04 20.85 20.93
CA ILE A 261 55.81 22.11 20.97
C ILE A 261 55.69 22.81 19.62
N LYS A 262 55.07 24.00 19.64
CA LYS A 262 55.19 25.07 18.65
C LYS A 262 56.56 25.75 18.78
N LYS A 263 57.23 26.03 17.66
CA LYS A 263 58.24 27.10 17.45
C LYS A 263 58.38 27.31 15.94
N THR A 264 57.83 28.37 15.33
CA THR A 264 58.35 29.75 15.26
C THR A 264 59.81 29.83 14.82
N ILE A 265 60.04 30.13 13.53
CA ILE A 265 61.23 30.90 13.09
C ILE A 265 60.82 31.99 12.12
N LYS A 266 61.39 33.17 12.38
CA LYS A 266 61.19 34.49 11.77
C LYS A 266 61.77 34.61 10.36
N LYS A 267 61.15 35.55 9.65
CA LYS A 267 61.57 36.23 8.41
C LYS A 267 63.01 36.77 8.43
N THR A 268 63.68 36.62 7.29
CA THR A 268 64.61 37.63 6.74
C THR A 268 64.36 37.79 5.24
N LYS A 269 64.09 39.04 4.83
CA LYS A 269 63.87 39.51 3.45
C LYS A 269 65.21 39.54 2.68
N HIS A 270 65.19 39.24 1.37
CA HIS A 270 65.77 40.12 0.34
C HIS A 270 65.19 39.86 -1.07
N ASN A 271 64.68 40.95 -1.64
CA ASN A 271 64.31 41.35 -3.00
C ASN A 271 64.16 40.36 -4.18
N VAL A 272 62.89 40.22 -4.59
CA VAL A 272 62.27 40.48 -5.91
C VAL A 272 63.10 40.23 -7.18
N SER A 273 62.68 39.22 -7.94
CA SER A 273 62.44 39.34 -9.38
C SER A 273 61.08 38.71 -9.69
N HIS A 274 60.13 39.51 -10.16
CA HIS A 274 58.85 39.01 -10.68
C HIS A 274 59.12 38.07 -11.86
N ARG A 275 58.91 36.77 -11.66
CA ARG A 275 58.45 35.86 -12.72
C ARG A 275 57.09 35.35 -12.29
N ILE A 276 56.12 35.55 -13.18
CA ILE A 276 54.80 34.94 -13.10
C ILE A 276 55.04 33.43 -13.04
N HIS A 277 54.82 32.81 -11.88
CA HIS A 277 54.64 31.37 -11.81
C HIS A 277 53.26 31.10 -12.41
N ALA A 278 53.24 30.65 -13.67
CA ALA A 278 52.17 29.79 -14.13
C ALA A 278 52.05 28.65 -13.11
N ALA A 279 50.83 28.40 -12.65
CA ALA A 279 50.52 27.30 -11.78
C ALA A 279 51.19 26.04 -12.34
N ALA A 280 52.01 25.39 -11.51
CA ALA A 280 52.47 24.04 -11.81
C ALA A 280 51.21 23.18 -11.97
N VAL A 281 50.92 22.80 -13.21
CA VAL A 281 49.97 21.73 -13.52
C VAL A 281 50.49 20.51 -12.74
N GLY A 282 49.69 20.00 -11.81
CA GLY A 282 49.96 18.73 -11.15
C GLY A 282 50.09 17.61 -12.19
N PRO A 283 50.56 16.40 -11.81
CA PRO A 283 50.54 15.28 -12.74
C PRO A 283 49.12 15.12 -13.29
N THR A 284 48.96 15.18 -14.61
CA THR A 284 47.71 14.87 -15.28
C THR A 284 47.58 13.36 -15.30
N ASN A 285 46.63 12.80 -14.55
CA ASN A 285 46.35 11.38 -14.57
C ASN A 285 46.08 10.94 -16.03
N GLU A 286 46.67 9.82 -16.42
CA GLU A 286 46.56 9.32 -17.78
C GLU A 286 45.37 8.36 -17.86
N TYR A 287 44.42 8.67 -18.74
CA TYR A 287 43.23 7.84 -18.93
C TYR A 287 43.38 7.01 -20.21
N TYR A 288 42.81 5.82 -20.19
CA TYR A 288 42.74 4.90 -21.33
C TYR A 288 41.30 4.47 -21.55
N ILE A 289 40.98 4.16 -22.81
CA ILE A 289 39.72 3.51 -23.18
C ILE A 289 40.03 2.24 -23.97
N LEU A 290 39.50 1.13 -23.48
CA LEU A 290 39.52 -0.18 -24.11
C LEU A 290 38.17 -0.38 -24.82
N THR A 291 38.16 -0.74 -26.10
CA THR A 291 36.94 -0.93 -26.89
C THR A 291 36.93 -2.31 -27.53
N PHE A 292 35.87 -3.08 -27.28
CA PHE A 292 35.55 -4.33 -27.94
C PHE A 292 34.37 -4.10 -28.90
N LEU A 293 34.44 -4.67 -30.10
CA LEU A 293 33.47 -4.44 -31.18
C LEU A 293 32.82 -5.75 -31.63
N ASP A 294 31.59 -5.63 -32.12
CA ASP A 294 30.72 -6.64 -32.72
C ASP A 294 30.44 -7.86 -31.81
N ASN A 295 29.16 -8.10 -31.48
CA ASN A 295 28.69 -9.28 -30.73
C ASN A 295 29.48 -9.57 -29.44
N VAL A 296 29.66 -8.56 -28.60
CA VAL A 296 30.32 -8.71 -27.31
C VAL A 296 29.48 -9.58 -26.37
N SER A 297 30.08 -10.64 -25.83
CA SER A 297 29.49 -11.49 -24.80
C SER A 297 30.40 -11.56 -23.58
N ILE A 298 29.80 -11.42 -22.41
CA ILE A 298 30.47 -11.52 -21.11
C ILE A 298 29.77 -12.62 -20.32
N LEU A 299 30.52 -13.64 -19.91
CA LEU A 299 30.02 -14.82 -19.21
C LEU A 299 30.76 -14.97 -17.88
N GLN A 300 30.01 -15.12 -16.78
CA GLN A 300 30.53 -15.51 -15.47
C GLN A 300 29.86 -16.80 -15.01
N GLY A 301 30.63 -17.87 -14.83
CA GLY A 301 30.09 -19.20 -14.51
C GLY A 301 29.82 -20.07 -15.73
N ASP A 302 28.94 -21.05 -15.59
CA ASP A 302 28.49 -21.87 -16.72
C ASP A 302 27.28 -21.24 -17.43
N GLN A 303 26.95 -21.69 -18.63
CA GLN A 303 25.88 -21.09 -19.44
C GLN A 303 24.47 -21.33 -18.89
N ILE A 304 24.31 -22.21 -17.90
CA ILE A 304 22.99 -22.66 -17.39
C ILE A 304 22.68 -22.03 -16.02
N THR A 305 23.71 -21.79 -15.21
CA THR A 305 23.63 -21.33 -13.82
C THR A 305 24.44 -20.05 -13.58
N GLY A 306 25.12 -19.54 -14.60
CA GLY A 306 25.91 -18.32 -14.54
C GLY A 306 25.16 -17.05 -14.96
N ARG A 307 25.91 -15.94 -14.97
CA ARG A 307 25.49 -14.62 -15.44
C ARG A 307 26.02 -14.38 -16.84
N VAL A 308 25.17 -13.79 -17.68
CA VAL A 308 25.54 -13.50 -19.06
C VAL A 308 25.11 -12.09 -19.45
N ALA A 309 26.00 -11.34 -20.08
CA ALA A 309 25.69 -10.06 -20.70
C ALA A 309 26.02 -10.09 -22.20
N PHE A 310 25.17 -9.46 -23.02
CA PHE A 310 25.30 -9.36 -24.46
C PHE A 310 25.15 -7.92 -24.92
N GLY A 311 25.95 -7.50 -25.91
CA GLY A 311 25.83 -6.21 -26.58
C GLY A 311 26.68 -6.16 -27.85
N ASP A 312 26.66 -5.03 -28.53
CA ASP A 312 27.37 -4.81 -29.80
C ASP A 312 28.77 -4.25 -29.58
N ARG A 313 28.92 -3.38 -28.57
CA ARG A 313 30.17 -2.72 -28.25
C ARG A 313 30.32 -2.62 -26.75
N LEU A 314 31.52 -2.90 -26.24
CA LEU A 314 31.89 -2.69 -24.84
C LEU A 314 33.05 -1.70 -24.77
N THR A 315 32.91 -0.68 -23.92
CA THR A 315 34.00 0.23 -23.59
C THR A 315 34.35 0.13 -22.11
N VAL A 316 35.64 0.12 -21.79
CA VAL A 316 36.17 0.18 -20.43
C VAL A 316 37.11 1.38 -20.34
N ALA A 317 36.71 2.40 -19.59
CA ALA A 317 37.50 3.61 -19.35
C ALA A 317 38.09 3.59 -17.94
N PHE A 318 39.40 3.76 -17.82
CA PHE A 318 40.14 3.69 -16.55
C PHE A 318 41.35 4.65 -16.57
N SER A 319 41.99 4.88 -15.42
CA SER A 319 43.21 5.69 -15.32
C SER A 319 44.41 4.87 -14.82
N ASP A 320 45.61 5.44 -14.86
CA ASP A 320 46.80 4.85 -14.25
C ASP A 320 46.74 4.74 -12.71
N GLU A 321 45.84 5.50 -12.07
CA GLU A 321 45.58 5.44 -10.62
C GLU A 321 44.43 4.49 -10.23
N SER A 322 43.78 3.81 -11.19
CA SER A 322 42.77 2.79 -10.88
C SER A 322 43.46 1.54 -10.29
N ASP A 323 43.64 1.55 -8.97
CA ASP A 323 44.29 0.48 -8.21
C ASP A 323 43.36 -0.74 -8.11
N SER A 324 43.82 -1.93 -8.51
CA SER A 324 43.09 -3.20 -8.34
C SER A 324 43.06 -3.70 -6.89
N SER A 325 43.47 -2.87 -5.93
CA SER A 325 43.78 -3.25 -4.54
C SER A 325 43.03 -2.43 -3.48
N SER A 326 42.06 -1.60 -3.87
CA SER A 326 41.31 -0.75 -2.94
C SER A 326 40.42 -1.51 -1.93
N MET A 327 40.31 -2.84 -2.02
CA MET A 327 39.95 -3.68 -0.88
C MET A 327 41.19 -4.19 -0.13
N VAL A 328 41.84 -3.31 0.64
CA VAL A 328 42.46 -3.52 1.97
C VAL A 328 43.61 -2.53 2.24
N ARG A 329 43.38 -1.65 3.22
CA ARG A 329 44.33 -0.94 4.12
C ARG A 329 44.85 0.45 3.71
N ARG A 330 44.31 1.46 4.42
CA ARG A 330 45.03 2.71 4.78
C ARG A 330 46.35 2.39 5.48
N THR A 331 47.49 2.74 4.87
CA THR A 331 48.60 3.55 5.45
C THR A 331 49.75 3.78 4.45
N GLN A 332 50.07 5.06 4.23
CA GLN A 332 51.27 5.70 3.64
C GLN A 332 51.56 5.59 2.13
N PRO A 333 52.01 6.70 1.48
CA PRO A 333 52.13 6.80 0.03
C PRO A 333 53.53 6.39 -0.42
N THR A 334 53.60 5.47 -1.38
CA THR A 334 54.75 5.40 -2.30
C THR A 334 54.16 5.31 -3.69
N ARG A 335 54.37 6.37 -4.48
CA ARG A 335 53.97 6.43 -5.88
C ARG A 335 54.73 5.36 -6.66
N THR A 336 54.01 4.42 -7.24
CA THR A 336 54.52 3.49 -8.24
C THR A 336 53.84 3.86 -9.54
N ILE A 337 54.57 4.52 -10.44
CA ILE A 337 54.11 4.79 -11.80
C ILE A 337 54.35 3.49 -12.58
N ALA A 338 53.29 2.74 -12.87
CA ALA A 338 53.35 1.54 -13.71
C ALA A 338 53.12 1.95 -15.17
N MET A 339 54.17 1.93 -15.98
CA MET A 339 54.10 2.30 -17.39
C MET A 339 54.65 1.15 -18.24
N LEU A 340 53.76 0.19 -18.53
CA LEU A 340 53.58 -0.60 -19.76
C LEU A 340 52.34 -1.51 -19.56
N PRO A 341 51.18 -1.15 -20.13
CA PRO A 341 49.94 -1.91 -20.05
C PRO A 341 49.99 -3.11 -21.01
N PHE A 342 50.50 -4.22 -20.52
CA PHE A 342 50.18 -5.54 -21.05
C PHE A 342 49.48 -6.45 -20.03
N GLY A 343 49.18 -5.93 -18.84
CA GLY A 343 48.08 -6.44 -18.02
C GLY A 343 46.82 -5.66 -18.39
N ILE A 344 45.98 -6.20 -19.27
CA ILE A 344 44.76 -5.50 -19.72
C ILE A 344 43.88 -5.30 -18.48
N HIS A 345 43.66 -4.08 -18.01
CA HIS A 345 42.93 -3.77 -16.77
C HIS A 345 41.44 -4.17 -16.83
N SER A 346 41.16 -5.46 -16.76
CA SER A 346 39.83 -6.02 -17.03
C SER A 346 39.38 -7.08 -16.02
N THR A 347 40.10 -7.23 -14.90
CA THR A 347 39.52 -7.73 -13.63
C THR A 347 38.25 -6.97 -13.22
N ILE A 348 38.04 -5.80 -13.82
CA ILE A 348 36.96 -4.86 -13.57
C ILE A 348 35.62 -5.32 -14.17
N VAL A 349 35.65 -5.92 -15.38
CA VAL A 349 34.47 -6.56 -15.99
C VAL A 349 34.00 -7.72 -15.12
N ALA A 350 34.94 -8.42 -14.47
CA ALA A 350 34.62 -9.50 -13.56
C ALA A 350 33.93 -8.98 -12.30
N THR A 351 34.40 -7.90 -11.67
CA THR A 351 33.73 -7.28 -10.51
C THR A 351 32.34 -6.73 -10.82
N ALA A 352 32.12 -6.19 -12.02
CA ALA A 352 30.81 -5.67 -12.44
C ALA A 352 29.71 -6.74 -12.51
N LEU A 353 30.08 -7.98 -12.84
CA LEU A 353 29.17 -9.12 -12.80
C LEU A 353 29.22 -9.86 -11.46
N ALA A 354 30.35 -9.80 -10.73
CA ALA A 354 30.61 -10.55 -9.50
C ALA A 354 30.16 -9.86 -8.21
N SER A 355 29.79 -8.57 -8.21
CA SER A 355 29.50 -7.79 -6.99
C SER A 355 28.21 -8.18 -6.25
N THR A 356 27.65 -9.36 -6.50
CA THR A 356 26.71 -10.00 -5.57
C THR A 356 27.29 -11.31 -5.06
N LEU A 357 27.63 -11.29 -3.77
CA LEU A 357 28.03 -12.38 -2.87
C LEU A 357 29.43 -13.00 -3.11
N GLN A 358 30.29 -12.76 -2.11
CA GLN A 358 31.65 -13.28 -1.96
C GLN A 358 31.60 -14.72 -1.41
N GLU A 359 31.90 -15.71 -2.25
CA GLU A 359 32.35 -17.05 -1.81
C GLU A 359 33.67 -17.44 -2.51
N PRO A 360 34.54 -18.27 -1.87
CA PRO A 360 35.97 -18.39 -2.20
C PRO A 360 36.31 -19.22 -3.46
N THR A 361 35.34 -19.49 -4.34
CA THR A 361 35.51 -20.31 -5.55
C THR A 361 34.70 -19.77 -6.71
N GLN A 362 34.81 -18.47 -7.00
CA GLN A 362 34.13 -17.89 -8.16
C GLN A 362 34.71 -18.44 -9.48
N PRO A 363 33.87 -18.84 -10.44
CA PRO A 363 34.28 -19.24 -11.79
C PRO A 363 34.85 -18.03 -12.56
N PRO A 364 35.75 -18.26 -13.54
CA PRO A 364 36.37 -17.17 -14.30
C PRO A 364 35.32 -16.39 -15.11
N VAL A 365 35.57 -15.09 -15.31
CA VAL A 365 34.76 -14.27 -16.23
C VAL A 365 35.40 -14.30 -17.60
N ARG A 366 34.65 -14.69 -18.61
CA ARG A 366 35.11 -14.81 -20.00
C ARG A 366 34.40 -13.77 -20.86
N LEU A 367 35.18 -13.06 -21.66
CA LEU A 367 34.74 -12.08 -22.63
C LEU A 367 35.10 -12.56 -24.05
N THR A 368 34.17 -12.45 -24.99
CA THR A 368 34.36 -12.74 -26.42
C THR A 368 33.73 -11.64 -27.29
N CYS A 369 34.26 -11.40 -28.49
CA CYS A 369 33.68 -10.47 -29.48
C CYS A 369 34.20 -10.81 -30.89
N ASP A 370 33.48 -10.37 -31.93
CA ASP A 370 33.79 -10.70 -33.33
C ASP A 370 34.68 -9.64 -34.02
N GLY A 371 34.59 -8.37 -33.61
CA GLY A 371 35.24 -7.22 -34.23
C GLY A 371 36.58 -6.81 -33.61
N GLY A 372 37.11 -7.63 -32.71
CA GLY A 372 38.41 -7.44 -32.07
C GLY A 372 38.42 -6.41 -30.92
N LEU A 373 39.63 -6.02 -30.52
CA LEU A 373 39.91 -5.21 -29.33
C LEU A 373 40.88 -4.07 -29.67
N THR A 374 40.59 -2.86 -29.17
CA THR A 374 41.49 -1.70 -29.26
C THR A 374 41.66 -1.01 -27.92
N MET A 375 42.85 -0.44 -27.67
CA MET A 375 43.13 0.40 -26.50
C MET A 375 43.86 1.66 -26.94
N VAL A 376 43.36 2.83 -26.53
CA VAL A 376 43.95 4.14 -26.86
C VAL A 376 43.89 5.08 -25.66
N PRO A 377 44.75 6.11 -25.60
CA PRO A 377 44.61 7.18 -24.62
C PRO A 377 43.25 7.88 -24.71
N LEU A 378 42.59 8.07 -23.57
CA LEU A 378 41.28 8.70 -23.48
C LEU A 378 41.43 10.21 -23.28
N LEU A 379 41.23 10.94 -24.38
CA LEU A 379 41.30 12.40 -24.39
C LEU A 379 39.95 13.07 -24.10
N ASP A 380 38.84 12.42 -24.46
CA ASP A 380 37.49 12.95 -24.26
C ASP A 380 37.11 12.88 -22.77
N GLU A 381 36.88 14.06 -22.17
CA GLU A 381 36.53 14.17 -20.76
C GLU A 381 35.15 13.58 -20.45
N ALA A 382 34.24 13.52 -21.43
CA ALA A 382 32.88 13.01 -21.23
C ALA A 382 32.81 11.49 -21.01
N LEU A 383 33.86 10.76 -21.41
CA LEU A 383 33.97 9.31 -21.26
C LEU A 383 34.84 8.92 -20.06
N ARG A 384 35.44 9.89 -19.35
CA ARG A 384 36.26 9.61 -18.17
C ARG A 384 35.37 9.08 -17.02
N PRO A 385 35.91 8.19 -16.16
CA PRO A 385 35.27 7.82 -14.91
C PRO A 385 35.09 9.02 -13.98
N SER A 386 34.16 8.91 -13.03
CA SER A 386 33.79 9.95 -12.07
C SER A 386 34.97 10.40 -11.19
N THR A 387 35.88 9.47 -10.84
CA THR A 387 37.17 9.77 -10.20
C THR A 387 38.30 9.02 -10.90
N PRO A 388 39.57 9.44 -10.78
CA PRO A 388 40.70 8.71 -11.35
C PRO A 388 40.81 7.26 -10.83
N GLU A 389 40.41 7.01 -9.59
CA GLU A 389 40.45 5.68 -8.97
C GLU A 389 39.32 4.77 -9.46
N ASP A 390 38.29 5.33 -10.09
CA ASP A 390 37.13 4.59 -10.59
C ASP A 390 37.37 4.05 -12.01
N THR A 391 36.56 3.07 -12.39
CA THR A 391 36.50 2.53 -13.75
C THR A 391 35.06 2.50 -14.22
N ARG A 392 34.87 3.01 -15.44
CA ARG A 392 33.57 3.07 -16.09
C ARG A 392 33.49 2.03 -17.20
N ILE A 393 32.52 1.14 -17.09
CA ILE A 393 32.23 0.11 -18.09
C ILE A 393 30.92 0.46 -18.76
N GLU A 394 30.87 0.42 -20.10
CA GLU A 394 29.64 0.63 -20.85
C GLU A 394 29.46 -0.41 -21.94
N LEU A 395 28.33 -1.10 -21.92
CA LEU A 395 27.89 -2.06 -22.92
C LEU A 395 26.76 -1.42 -23.72
N PHE A 396 26.87 -1.41 -25.05
CA PHE A 396 25.95 -0.73 -25.96
C PHE A 396 25.16 -1.75 -26.80
N ALA A 397 23.91 -1.42 -27.10
CA ALA A 397 23.06 -2.18 -28.02
C ALA A 397 23.50 -2.02 -29.48
N SER A 398 23.12 -2.98 -30.34
CA SER A 398 23.21 -2.81 -31.80
C SER A 398 21.96 -2.13 -32.33
N ALA A 399 21.93 -1.84 -33.64
CA ALA A 399 20.72 -1.33 -34.28
C ALA A 399 19.52 -2.30 -34.22
N ASN A 400 19.76 -3.60 -34.07
CA ASN A 400 18.74 -4.66 -34.15
C ASN A 400 18.57 -5.47 -32.86
N GLU A 401 19.51 -5.41 -31.92
CA GLU A 401 19.48 -6.18 -30.68
C GLU A 401 19.82 -5.31 -29.46
N PRO A 402 19.00 -5.33 -28.40
CA PRO A 402 19.28 -4.58 -27.18
C PRO A 402 20.43 -5.20 -26.41
N VAL A 403 21.03 -4.42 -25.51
CA VAL A 403 21.83 -4.99 -24.43
C VAL A 403 20.95 -5.94 -23.64
N LYS A 404 21.45 -7.12 -23.30
CA LYS A 404 20.76 -8.09 -22.44
C LYS A 404 21.68 -8.52 -21.32
N LEU A 405 21.19 -8.51 -20.09
CA LEU A 405 21.82 -9.07 -18.90
C LEU A 405 20.91 -10.15 -18.34
N ILE A 406 21.43 -11.35 -18.13
CA ILE A 406 20.69 -12.51 -17.63
C ILE A 406 21.41 -13.03 -16.39
N ASP A 407 20.70 -13.12 -15.27
CA ASP A 407 21.14 -13.82 -14.07
C ASP A 407 20.18 -14.99 -13.81
N ASN A 408 20.65 -16.20 -14.11
CA ASN A 408 19.85 -17.42 -13.93
C ASN A 408 19.68 -17.84 -12.46
N ILE A 409 20.52 -17.34 -11.55
CA ILE A 409 20.43 -17.62 -10.11
C ILE A 409 19.32 -16.77 -9.49
N GLN A 410 19.20 -15.53 -9.95
CA GLN A 410 18.22 -14.55 -9.45
C GLN A 410 16.96 -14.48 -10.32
N GLU A 411 16.83 -15.32 -11.35
CA GLU A 411 15.72 -15.29 -12.31
C GLU A 411 15.48 -13.88 -12.87
N MET A 412 16.58 -13.16 -13.16
CA MET A 412 16.58 -11.77 -13.60
C MET A 412 17.00 -11.68 -15.07
N THR A 413 16.27 -10.90 -15.85
CA THR A 413 16.61 -10.52 -17.22
C THR A 413 16.42 -9.03 -17.39
N ALA A 414 17.49 -8.28 -17.63
CA ALA A 414 17.45 -6.85 -17.90
C ALA A 414 17.80 -6.57 -19.37
N THR A 415 17.09 -5.65 -20.01
CA THR A 415 17.29 -5.28 -21.41
C THR A 415 17.23 -3.76 -21.61
N GLY A 416 18.08 -3.22 -22.48
CA GLY A 416 18.16 -1.78 -22.70
C GLY A 416 19.01 -1.39 -23.91
N ALA A 417 19.13 -0.08 -24.14
CA ALA A 417 20.01 0.49 -25.16
C ALA A 417 21.47 0.59 -24.70
N MET A 418 21.69 0.76 -23.39
CA MET A 418 23.03 0.86 -22.80
C MET A 418 23.00 0.40 -21.34
N LEU A 419 23.99 -0.39 -20.94
CA LEU A 419 24.28 -0.72 -19.54
C LEU A 419 25.59 -0.03 -19.17
N ARG A 420 25.59 0.75 -18.09
CA ARG A 420 26.78 1.38 -17.51
C ARG A 420 27.02 0.81 -16.12
N TYR A 421 28.29 0.62 -15.78
CA TYR A 421 28.73 0.29 -14.44
C TYR A 421 29.90 1.18 -14.01
N GLU A 422 29.79 1.77 -12.83
CA GLU A 422 30.85 2.52 -12.13
C GLU A 422 31.28 1.73 -10.90
N VAL A 423 32.55 1.32 -10.89
CA VAL A 423 33.05 0.22 -10.06
C VAL A 423 33.31 0.66 -8.63
N ALA A 424 33.89 1.86 -8.45
CA ALA A 424 34.20 2.39 -7.13
C ALA A 424 32.94 2.71 -6.30
N HIS A 425 31.82 2.98 -6.96
CA HIS A 425 30.54 3.35 -6.35
C HIS A 425 29.53 2.18 -6.31
N ASP A 426 29.92 0.99 -6.79
CA ASP A 426 29.02 -0.14 -7.07
C ASP A 426 27.68 0.29 -7.69
N ARG A 427 27.76 1.13 -8.72
CA ARG A 427 26.61 1.74 -9.37
C ARG A 427 26.37 1.15 -10.75
N ILE A 428 25.15 0.63 -10.96
CA ILE A 428 24.68 0.11 -12.24
C ILE A 428 23.59 1.03 -12.78
N ASP A 429 23.70 1.44 -14.04
CA ASP A 429 22.68 2.20 -14.76
C ASP A 429 22.28 1.46 -16.04
N LEU A 430 20.98 1.24 -16.23
CA LEU A 430 20.38 0.67 -17.43
C LEU A 430 19.53 1.72 -18.13
N TYR A 431 19.92 2.10 -19.33
CA TYR A 431 19.24 3.10 -20.15
C TYR A 431 18.48 2.43 -21.29
N GLY A 432 17.31 2.95 -21.66
CA GLY A 432 16.54 2.46 -22.81
C GLY A 432 15.30 3.30 -23.11
N SER A 433 14.60 2.98 -24.20
CA SER A 433 13.37 3.66 -24.61
C SER A 433 12.27 2.65 -25.01
N PRO A 434 11.75 1.83 -24.08
CA PRO A 434 12.12 1.74 -22.66
C PRO A 434 13.27 0.75 -22.42
N SER A 435 13.90 0.84 -21.25
CA SER A 435 14.60 -0.28 -20.62
C SER A 435 13.58 -1.20 -19.94
N SER A 436 13.84 -2.50 -19.92
CA SER A 436 12.99 -3.51 -19.28
C SER A 436 13.81 -4.33 -18.30
N LEU A 437 13.27 -4.53 -17.09
CA LEU A 437 13.79 -5.42 -16.08
C LEU A 437 12.69 -6.44 -15.75
N ILE A 438 12.93 -7.69 -16.14
CA ILE A 438 12.13 -8.83 -15.74
C ILE A 438 12.84 -9.49 -14.58
N MET A 439 12.13 -9.69 -13.47
CA MET A 439 12.66 -10.42 -12.33
C MET A 439 11.53 -11.19 -11.68
N ASN A 440 11.71 -12.50 -11.55
CA ASN A 440 10.62 -13.43 -11.21
C ASN A 440 9.42 -13.22 -12.15
N ASP A 441 8.23 -12.99 -11.59
CA ASP A 441 6.97 -12.79 -12.33
C ASP A 441 6.62 -11.32 -12.61
N PHE A 442 7.57 -10.38 -12.52
CA PHE A 442 7.30 -8.95 -12.76
C PHE A 442 8.18 -8.36 -13.84
N GLU A 443 7.56 -7.58 -14.73
CA GLU A 443 8.25 -6.75 -15.72
C GLU A 443 8.14 -5.28 -15.32
N THR A 444 9.29 -4.64 -15.15
CA THR A 444 9.44 -3.19 -14.87
C THR A 444 9.99 -2.49 -16.11
N LEU A 445 9.31 -1.45 -16.57
CA LEU A 445 9.71 -0.63 -17.70
C LEU A 445 9.96 0.82 -17.27
N SER A 446 11.10 1.39 -17.66
CA SER A 446 11.42 2.82 -17.48
C SER A 446 12.44 3.29 -18.51
N GLN A 447 12.65 4.60 -18.66
CA GLN A 447 13.70 5.12 -19.53
C GLN A 447 15.10 4.88 -18.96
N HIS A 448 15.22 4.88 -17.64
CA HIS A 448 16.48 4.71 -16.95
C HIS A 448 16.24 4.09 -15.57
N LEU A 449 16.80 2.91 -15.37
CA LEU A 449 16.82 2.19 -14.10
C LEU A 449 18.24 2.23 -13.55
N TRP A 450 18.41 2.47 -12.25
CA TRP A 450 19.74 2.48 -11.64
C TRP A 450 19.71 2.03 -10.19
N VAL A 451 20.84 1.52 -9.71
CA VAL A 451 21.07 1.14 -8.31
C VAL A 451 22.52 1.46 -7.97
N ALA A 452 22.75 2.10 -6.82
CA ALA A 452 24.06 2.37 -6.23
C ALA A 452 24.09 1.75 -4.82
N ARG A 453 24.72 0.59 -4.67
CA ARG A 453 24.60 -0.21 -3.43
C ARG A 453 25.36 0.39 -2.25
N GLU A 454 26.57 0.87 -2.48
CA GLU A 454 27.39 1.53 -1.45
C GLU A 454 26.72 2.81 -0.92
N ASP A 455 25.94 3.48 -1.77
CA ASP A 455 25.16 4.67 -1.40
C ASP A 455 23.81 4.32 -0.76
N GLY A 456 23.36 3.05 -0.87
CA GLY A 456 22.07 2.60 -0.37
C GLY A 456 20.88 3.22 -1.12
N GLU A 457 21.05 3.54 -2.39
CA GLU A 457 20.02 4.20 -3.21
C GLU A 457 19.79 3.52 -4.56
N GLY A 458 18.61 3.68 -5.13
CA GLY A 458 18.31 3.29 -6.51
C GLY A 458 17.10 4.05 -7.04
N GLY A 459 16.81 3.91 -8.34
CA GLY A 459 15.62 4.53 -8.88
C GLY A 459 15.24 4.12 -10.30
N ALA A 460 14.04 4.56 -10.67
CA ALA A 460 13.54 4.60 -12.03
C ALA A 460 13.27 6.06 -12.40
N VAL A 461 13.93 6.59 -13.43
CA VAL A 461 13.80 7.99 -13.82
C VAL A 461 12.75 8.15 -14.91
N GLY A 462 11.83 9.09 -14.70
CA GLY A 462 10.73 9.37 -15.62
C GLY A 462 9.59 8.38 -15.51
N SER A 463 8.67 8.48 -16.46
CA SER A 463 7.47 7.64 -16.51
C SER A 463 7.84 6.17 -16.70
N GLY A 464 7.16 5.30 -15.98
CA GLY A 464 7.37 3.87 -16.09
C GLY A 464 6.16 3.08 -15.61
N GLN A 465 6.27 1.76 -15.75
CA GLN A 465 5.27 0.82 -15.29
C GLN A 465 5.90 -0.46 -14.78
N MET A 466 5.24 -1.10 -13.83
CA MET A 466 5.53 -2.44 -13.37
C MET A 466 4.26 -3.26 -13.52
N LYS A 467 4.34 -4.47 -14.08
CA LYS A 467 3.19 -5.36 -14.26
C LYS A 467 3.56 -6.80 -13.92
N SER A 468 2.60 -7.57 -13.41
CA SER A 468 2.75 -9.02 -13.32
C SER A 468 2.74 -9.65 -14.71
N ILE A 469 3.59 -10.64 -14.93
CA ILE A 469 3.66 -11.48 -16.13
C ILE A 469 3.34 -12.95 -15.84
N ALA A 470 3.02 -13.31 -14.59
CA ALA A 470 2.67 -14.69 -14.24
C ALA A 470 1.36 -15.14 -14.91
N PRO A 471 1.30 -16.37 -15.46
CA PRO A 471 0.16 -16.86 -16.24
C PRO A 471 -1.10 -17.14 -15.41
N THR A 472 -0.98 -17.22 -14.08
CA THR A 472 -2.07 -17.53 -13.13
C THR A 472 -2.30 -16.44 -12.08
N SER A 473 -1.47 -15.40 -12.05
CA SER A 473 -1.58 -14.32 -11.05
C SER A 473 -2.56 -13.24 -11.50
N THR A 474 -3.20 -12.61 -10.52
CA THR A 474 -3.97 -11.37 -10.65
C THR A 474 -3.23 -10.32 -11.49
N SER A 475 -3.97 -9.56 -12.31
CA SER A 475 -3.43 -8.55 -13.25
C SER A 475 -2.95 -7.28 -12.53
N THR A 476 -2.05 -7.43 -11.56
CA THR A 476 -1.55 -6.30 -10.78
C THR A 476 -0.62 -5.44 -11.63
N SER A 477 -0.85 -4.13 -11.63
CA SER A 477 0.00 -3.16 -12.33
C SER A 477 0.17 -1.87 -11.53
N LEU A 478 1.37 -1.31 -11.57
CA LEU A 478 1.74 -0.02 -11.03
C LEU A 478 2.25 0.87 -12.17
N VAL A 479 1.76 2.10 -12.26
CA VAL A 479 2.19 3.10 -13.24
C VAL A 479 2.54 4.39 -12.52
N TRP A 480 3.60 5.07 -12.96
CA TRP A 480 4.04 6.38 -12.44
C TRP A 480 4.49 7.28 -13.59
N LYS A 481 4.53 8.60 -13.37
CA LYS A 481 4.91 9.59 -14.39
C LYS A 481 6.26 10.25 -14.18
N ASP A 482 6.68 10.50 -12.94
CA ASP A 482 7.88 11.30 -12.66
C ASP A 482 9.09 10.42 -12.34
N GLY A 483 8.90 9.38 -11.51
CA GLY A 483 9.95 8.42 -11.19
C GLY A 483 9.64 7.58 -9.95
N VAL A 484 10.55 6.67 -9.62
CA VAL A 484 10.52 5.85 -8.41
C VAL A 484 11.88 5.92 -7.75
N ASP A 485 11.92 6.15 -6.43
CA ASP A 485 13.15 6.13 -5.63
C ASP A 485 13.14 4.92 -4.68
N PHE A 486 14.24 4.20 -4.60
CA PHE A 486 14.49 3.08 -3.69
C PHE A 486 15.57 3.46 -2.68
N TYR A 487 15.38 3.08 -1.41
CA TYR A 487 16.33 3.32 -0.33
C TYR A 487 16.58 2.01 0.42
N PHE A 488 17.84 1.73 0.72
CA PHE A 488 18.32 0.52 1.40
C PHE A 488 18.84 0.85 2.80
N GLY A 489 18.84 -0.13 3.71
CA GLY A 489 19.28 0.04 5.09
C GLY A 489 20.78 0.36 5.22
N ALA A 490 21.13 1.30 6.11
CA ALA A 490 22.51 1.79 6.29
C ALA A 490 23.46 0.84 7.05
N ASP A 491 22.96 -0.26 7.62
CA ASP A 491 23.72 -1.17 8.51
C ASP A 491 24.37 -2.37 7.80
N GLY A 492 24.44 -2.36 6.47
CA GLY A 492 25.09 -3.41 5.67
C GLY A 492 24.23 -4.66 5.44
N ASP A 493 22.95 -4.61 5.82
CA ASP A 493 21.92 -5.52 5.30
C ASP A 493 21.37 -4.90 4.01
N ASP A 494 21.48 -5.60 2.87
CA ASP A 494 20.92 -5.23 1.55
C ASP A 494 19.37 -5.17 1.53
N ALA A 495 18.74 -5.00 2.70
CA ALA A 495 17.30 -4.94 2.87
C ALA A 495 16.77 -3.58 2.38
N LEU A 496 15.71 -3.65 1.57
CA LEU A 496 14.92 -2.49 1.17
C LEU A 496 14.27 -1.87 2.42
N ASP A 497 14.43 -0.56 2.58
CA ASP A 497 13.85 0.24 3.68
C ASP A 497 12.64 1.04 3.21
N LYS A 498 12.74 1.67 2.02
CA LYS A 498 11.69 2.58 1.54
C LYS A 498 11.62 2.66 0.02
N VAL A 499 10.41 2.77 -0.51
CA VAL A 499 10.12 3.04 -1.93
C VAL A 499 9.19 4.23 -2.05
N VAL A 500 9.50 5.15 -2.97
CA VAL A 500 8.68 6.35 -3.22
C VAL A 500 8.36 6.43 -4.71
N CYS A 501 7.10 6.24 -5.09
CA CYS A 501 6.61 6.42 -6.44
C CYS A 501 6.03 7.84 -6.60
N ASN A 502 6.45 8.57 -7.63
CA ASN A 502 6.11 9.97 -7.85
C ASN A 502 5.40 10.20 -9.20
N GLY A 503 4.45 11.13 -9.20
CA GLY A 503 3.79 11.66 -10.39
C GLY A 503 2.60 10.81 -10.82
N ASP A 504 1.39 11.19 -10.38
CA ASP A 504 0.11 10.53 -10.70
C ASP A 504 0.20 9.00 -10.72
N VAL A 505 0.53 8.43 -9.56
CA VAL A 505 0.66 6.99 -9.37
C VAL A 505 -0.70 6.32 -9.54
N ILE A 506 -0.75 5.29 -10.38
CA ILE A 506 -1.92 4.44 -10.59
C ILE A 506 -1.53 3.01 -10.25
N LEU A 507 -2.26 2.44 -9.31
CA LEU A 507 -2.17 1.04 -8.93
C LEU A 507 -3.49 0.35 -9.28
N SER A 508 -3.44 -0.78 -9.98
CA SER A 508 -4.62 -1.56 -10.35
C SER A 508 -4.42 -3.04 -10.05
N ASP A 509 -5.46 -3.70 -9.55
CA ASP A 509 -5.50 -5.16 -9.32
C ASP A 509 -6.94 -5.66 -9.34
N GLU A 510 -7.23 -6.79 -10.00
CA GLU A 510 -8.57 -7.44 -10.07
C GLU A 510 -9.81 -6.50 -10.10
N GLY A 511 -9.84 -5.51 -11.00
CA GLY A 511 -10.97 -4.57 -11.13
C GLY A 511 -10.97 -3.40 -10.14
N SER A 512 -10.09 -3.45 -9.16
CA SER A 512 -9.88 -2.44 -8.15
C SER A 512 -8.70 -1.53 -8.52
N THR A 513 -8.76 -0.24 -8.14
CA THR A 513 -7.75 0.76 -8.50
C THR A 513 -7.50 1.77 -7.39
N VAL A 514 -6.26 2.23 -7.25
CA VAL A 514 -5.84 3.32 -6.37
C VAL A 514 -5.08 4.34 -7.19
N THR A 515 -5.46 5.61 -7.09
CA THR A 515 -4.77 6.73 -7.74
C THR A 515 -4.39 7.77 -6.71
N CYS A 516 -3.17 8.31 -6.81
CA CYS A 516 -2.64 9.34 -5.90
C CYS A 516 -1.47 10.10 -6.56
N SER A 517 -1.04 11.23 -6.01
CA SER A 517 0.14 11.94 -6.51
C SER A 517 1.45 11.24 -6.15
N THR A 518 1.55 10.74 -4.92
CA THR A 518 2.74 10.05 -4.41
C THR A 518 2.33 8.84 -3.58
N LEU A 519 3.01 7.72 -3.79
CA LEU A 519 2.86 6.50 -3.01
C LEU A 519 4.20 6.16 -2.36
N THR A 520 4.25 6.22 -1.02
CA THR A 520 5.43 5.84 -0.24
C THR A 520 5.16 4.52 0.47
N VAL A 521 6.13 3.61 0.43
CA VAL A 521 6.10 2.34 1.15
C VAL A 521 7.34 2.22 2.00
N HIS A 522 7.19 1.84 3.26
CA HIS A 522 8.28 1.47 4.14
C HIS A 522 8.27 -0.03 4.42
N PHE A 523 9.46 -0.54 4.68
CA PHE A 523 9.75 -1.95 4.89
C PHE A 523 10.53 -2.13 6.18
N GLU A 524 10.38 -3.29 6.79
CA GLU A 524 11.17 -3.75 7.92
C GLU A 524 11.88 -5.07 7.54
N PRO A 525 13.10 -5.31 8.06
CA PRO A 525 13.78 -6.59 7.85
C PRO A 525 12.96 -7.77 8.37
N ASP A 526 12.87 -8.85 7.60
CA ASP A 526 12.24 -10.11 8.01
C ASP A 526 13.26 -11.08 8.66
N ASP A 527 12.76 -12.10 9.36
CA ASP A 527 13.59 -13.11 10.06
C ASP A 527 14.50 -13.93 9.11
N ASP A 528 14.25 -13.88 7.81
CA ASP A 528 15.02 -14.54 6.76
C ASP A 528 15.95 -13.57 6.02
N GLY A 529 16.16 -12.34 6.52
CA GLY A 529 17.02 -11.31 5.93
C GLY A 529 16.47 -10.67 4.64
N GLY A 530 15.18 -10.81 4.37
CA GLY A 530 14.43 -10.08 3.36
C GLY A 530 13.78 -8.81 3.90
N SER A 531 12.95 -8.15 3.10
CA SER A 531 12.18 -6.97 3.50
C SER A 531 10.69 -7.26 3.44
N SER A 532 9.98 -7.01 4.54
CA SER A 532 8.52 -7.07 4.61
C SER A 532 7.93 -5.68 4.78
N PRO A 533 6.87 -5.33 4.05
CA PRO A 533 6.28 -4.01 4.17
C PRO A 533 5.63 -3.81 5.53
N SER A 534 5.84 -2.64 6.13
CA SER A 534 5.29 -2.28 7.43
C SER A 534 4.20 -1.21 7.31
N ILE A 535 4.38 -0.26 6.39
CA ILE A 535 3.45 0.84 6.18
C ILE A 535 3.50 1.37 4.76
N ALA A 536 2.35 1.77 4.23
CA ALA A 536 2.26 2.47 2.97
C ALA A 536 1.34 3.68 3.07
N ILE A 537 1.71 4.74 2.36
CA ILE A 537 1.14 6.08 2.47
C ILE A 537 0.90 6.62 1.06
N ALA A 538 -0.37 6.72 0.67
CA ALA A 538 -0.81 7.38 -0.54
C ALA A 538 -1.17 8.84 -0.20
N THR A 539 -0.67 9.81 -0.98
CA THR A 539 -0.93 11.24 -0.77
C THR A 539 -1.24 11.96 -2.07
N GLY A 540 -1.99 13.06 -1.97
CA GLY A 540 -2.32 13.93 -3.10
C GLY A 540 -3.51 13.40 -3.89
N GLN A 541 -4.72 13.81 -3.48
CA GLN A 541 -5.99 13.43 -4.12
C GLN A 541 -6.17 11.92 -4.27
N VAL A 542 -5.97 11.18 -3.17
CA VAL A 542 -6.16 9.74 -3.14
C VAL A 542 -7.58 9.40 -3.57
N LYS A 543 -7.71 8.50 -4.54
CA LYS A 543 -8.96 7.84 -4.93
C LYS A 543 -8.72 6.34 -4.97
N ALA A 544 -9.41 5.60 -4.12
CA ALA A 544 -9.42 4.14 -4.10
C ALA A 544 -10.79 3.63 -4.56
N MET A 545 -10.85 2.66 -5.47
CA MET A 545 -12.06 2.13 -6.07
C MET A 545 -12.03 0.60 -6.07
N SER A 546 -13.14 -0.03 -5.66
CA SER A 546 -13.42 -1.46 -5.82
C SER A 546 -14.72 -1.65 -6.59
N ASP A 547 -15.14 -2.91 -6.72
CA ASP A 547 -16.44 -3.30 -7.28
C ASP A 547 -17.63 -2.75 -6.48
N THR A 548 -17.47 -2.53 -5.18
CA THR A 548 -18.56 -2.16 -4.27
C THR A 548 -18.51 -0.71 -3.78
N GLN A 549 -17.37 -0.02 -3.93
CA GLN A 549 -17.21 1.31 -3.36
C GLN A 549 -16.12 2.16 -4.03
N THR A 550 -16.19 3.46 -3.79
CA THR A 550 -15.13 4.42 -4.12
C THR A 550 -14.89 5.34 -2.94
N MET A 551 -13.63 5.43 -2.50
CA MET A 551 -13.18 6.34 -1.46
C MET A 551 -12.32 7.46 -2.06
N TRP A 552 -12.46 8.67 -1.53
CA TRP A 552 -11.54 9.79 -1.76
C TRP A 552 -10.99 10.32 -0.44
N SER A 553 -9.71 10.67 -0.39
CA SER A 553 -9.04 11.30 0.76
C SER A 553 -7.78 12.06 0.33
N ASP A 554 -7.25 12.97 1.15
CA ASP A 554 -6.02 13.70 0.84
C ASP A 554 -4.78 12.83 1.14
N GLU A 555 -4.86 12.04 2.20
CA GLU A 555 -3.90 11.00 2.58
C GLU A 555 -4.65 9.70 2.91
N ALA A 556 -4.05 8.57 2.58
CA ALA A 556 -4.45 7.26 3.07
C ALA A 556 -3.22 6.45 3.48
N ARG A 557 -3.24 5.95 4.72
CA ARG A 557 -2.16 5.21 5.36
C ARG A 557 -2.64 3.81 5.68
N VAL A 558 -1.87 2.80 5.28
CA VAL A 558 -2.15 1.39 5.55
C VAL A 558 -0.96 0.79 6.30
N THR A 559 -1.21 0.08 7.39
CA THR A 559 -0.19 -0.70 8.11
C THR A 559 -0.35 -2.18 7.82
N PHE A 560 0.75 -2.92 7.87
CA PHE A 560 0.80 -4.34 7.56
C PHE A 560 1.33 -5.13 8.76
N VAL A 561 0.87 -6.37 8.89
CA VAL A 561 1.34 -7.33 9.91
C VAL A 561 1.71 -8.65 9.26
N GLN A 562 2.77 -9.27 9.78
CA GLN A 562 3.24 -10.57 9.32
C GLN A 562 2.47 -11.70 10.01
N ASN A 563 1.85 -12.59 9.23
CA ASN A 563 1.17 -13.76 9.79
C ASN A 563 2.17 -14.92 9.96
N THR A 564 2.85 -14.98 11.11
CA THR A 564 3.82 -16.04 11.45
C THR A 564 3.23 -17.47 11.57
N LYS A 565 1.92 -17.66 11.36
CA LYS A 565 1.20 -18.94 11.54
C LYS A 565 0.70 -19.60 10.25
N GLU A 566 0.76 -18.93 9.10
CA GLU A 566 0.37 -19.49 7.81
C GLU A 566 1.57 -19.47 6.85
N VAL A 567 2.25 -20.60 6.72
CA VAL A 567 3.09 -20.87 5.55
C VAL A 567 2.12 -21.22 4.43
N SER A 568 1.60 -20.22 3.71
CA SER A 568 0.82 -20.46 2.51
C SER A 568 1.75 -20.95 1.40
N ASP A 569 1.47 -22.14 0.86
CA ASP A 569 2.13 -22.75 -0.31
C ASP A 569 1.68 -22.09 -1.65
N ASP A 570 1.21 -20.84 -1.59
CA ASP A 570 0.52 -20.11 -2.67
C ASP A 570 1.49 -19.36 -3.62
N GLY A 571 2.80 -19.57 -3.51
CA GLY A 571 3.76 -18.81 -4.33
C GLY A 571 3.73 -17.29 -4.12
N SER A 572 2.94 -16.78 -3.17
CA SER A 572 2.85 -15.36 -2.82
C SER A 572 4.16 -14.89 -2.18
N MET A 573 4.83 -13.96 -2.87
CA MET A 573 6.16 -13.44 -2.54
C MET A 573 6.24 -12.68 -1.20
N LEU A 574 5.10 -12.41 -0.53
CA LEU A 574 5.04 -11.65 0.73
C LEU A 574 4.92 -12.50 2.01
N LYS A 575 5.18 -13.80 1.95
CA LYS A 575 5.29 -14.71 3.12
C LYS A 575 4.22 -14.47 4.20
N GLY A 576 2.96 -14.32 3.81
CA GLY A 576 1.85 -14.17 4.76
C GLY A 576 1.67 -12.78 5.39
N THR A 577 2.20 -11.71 4.77
CA THR A 577 1.89 -10.33 5.17
C THR A 577 0.43 -10.00 4.83
N LYS A 578 -0.30 -9.39 5.76
CA LYS A 578 -1.70 -8.97 5.59
C LYS A 578 -1.84 -7.52 6.06
N ALA A 579 -2.74 -6.77 5.45
CA ALA A 579 -3.07 -5.44 5.93
C ALA A 579 -3.79 -5.51 7.28
N ASP A 580 -3.44 -4.61 8.20
CA ASP A 580 -3.93 -4.58 9.58
C ASP A 580 -4.89 -3.41 9.80
N LYS A 581 -4.39 -2.19 9.57
CA LYS A 581 -5.16 -0.96 9.80
C LYS A 581 -5.04 -0.02 8.63
N MET A 582 -6.07 0.77 8.44
CA MET A 582 -6.15 1.82 7.45
C MET A 582 -6.60 3.12 8.12
N ASN A 583 -5.98 4.23 7.75
CA ASN A 583 -6.37 5.57 8.19
C ASN A 583 -6.38 6.51 6.97
N ALA A 584 -7.55 7.05 6.63
CA ALA A 584 -7.71 8.05 5.59
C ALA A 584 -8.08 9.40 6.21
N THR A 585 -7.49 10.49 5.71
CA THR A 585 -7.72 11.85 6.23
C THR A 585 -7.84 12.89 5.12
N GLY A 586 -8.37 14.07 5.45
CA GLY A 586 -8.51 15.18 4.52
C GLY A 586 -9.79 15.08 3.68
N ASP A 587 -10.91 15.42 4.31
CA ASP A 587 -12.26 15.41 3.72
C ASP A 587 -12.61 14.08 3.03
N VAL A 588 -12.57 13.02 3.82
CA VAL A 588 -12.86 11.67 3.34
C VAL A 588 -14.30 11.56 2.85
N GLN A 589 -14.45 11.04 1.62
CA GLN A 589 -15.73 10.69 1.02
C GLN A 589 -15.73 9.23 0.64
N VAL A 590 -16.85 8.55 0.88
CA VAL A 590 -17.03 7.13 0.57
C VAL A 590 -18.36 6.98 -0.14
N LEU A 591 -18.32 6.60 -1.42
CA LEU A 591 -19.48 6.26 -2.24
C LEU A 591 -19.63 4.73 -2.28
N LEU A 592 -20.84 4.24 -2.00
CA LEU A 592 -21.24 2.85 -2.10
C LEU A 592 -21.89 2.58 -3.47
N ASP A 593 -21.83 1.33 -3.91
CA ASP A 593 -22.51 0.81 -5.11
C ASP A 593 -24.04 1.01 -5.06
N ASP A 594 -24.64 0.96 -3.88
CA ASP A 594 -26.07 1.19 -3.64
C ASP A 594 -26.50 2.68 -3.74
N GLY A 595 -25.55 3.58 -4.03
CA GLY A 595 -25.75 5.02 -4.18
C GLY A 595 -25.66 5.82 -2.88
N GLY A 596 -25.35 5.19 -1.75
CA GLY A 596 -25.05 5.88 -0.50
C GLY A 596 -23.71 6.58 -0.51
N ARG A 597 -23.63 7.78 0.09
CA ARG A 597 -22.36 8.49 0.29
C ARG A 597 -22.17 8.92 1.73
N ALA A 598 -21.02 8.57 2.32
CA ALA A 598 -20.57 9.07 3.61
C ALA A 598 -19.47 10.13 3.45
N PHE A 599 -19.46 11.08 4.36
CA PHE A 599 -18.47 12.15 4.49
C PHE A 599 -17.99 12.19 5.93
N CYS A 600 -16.68 12.34 6.12
CA CYS A 600 -16.06 12.52 7.43
C CYS A 600 -14.72 13.24 7.29
N ASN A 601 -14.09 13.63 8.40
CA ASN A 601 -12.76 14.23 8.35
C ASN A 601 -11.67 13.16 8.34
N SER A 602 -11.90 12.06 9.06
CA SER A 602 -11.04 10.88 9.08
C SER A 602 -11.86 9.59 9.11
N LEU A 603 -11.28 8.55 8.51
CA LEU A 603 -11.81 7.20 8.49
C LEU A 603 -10.71 6.26 8.97
N GLU A 604 -10.97 5.52 10.05
CA GLU A 604 -10.11 4.46 10.54
C GLU A 604 -10.76 3.10 10.27
N GLY A 605 -10.01 2.18 9.68
CA GLY A 605 -10.42 0.79 9.47
C GLY A 605 -9.51 -0.15 10.23
N ASP A 606 -10.07 -1.04 11.05
CA ASP A 606 -9.40 -2.22 11.58
C ASP A 606 -9.83 -3.42 10.71
N ILE A 607 -8.93 -3.87 9.85
CA ILE A 607 -9.18 -4.90 8.84
C ILE A 607 -9.36 -6.25 9.51
N SER A 608 -8.57 -6.51 10.57
CA SER A 608 -8.62 -7.77 11.31
C SER A 608 -9.92 -7.96 12.09
N GLN A 609 -10.51 -6.86 12.59
CA GLN A 609 -11.75 -6.87 13.36
C GLN A 609 -12.99 -6.58 12.51
N ASP A 610 -12.82 -6.21 11.24
CA ASP A 610 -13.88 -5.75 10.35
C ASP A 610 -14.69 -4.58 10.94
N ILE A 611 -13.95 -3.60 11.49
CA ILE A 611 -14.48 -2.39 12.13
C ILE A 611 -14.08 -1.16 11.32
N ALA A 612 -15.04 -0.28 11.05
CA ALA A 612 -14.81 1.04 10.48
C ALA A 612 -15.28 2.14 11.45
N ILE A 613 -14.48 3.20 11.59
CA ILE A 613 -14.73 4.33 12.48
C ILE A 613 -14.64 5.61 11.64
N LEU A 614 -15.77 6.31 11.50
CA LEU A 614 -15.83 7.61 10.84
C LEU A 614 -15.82 8.70 11.91
N GLU A 615 -14.90 9.65 11.79
CA GLU A 615 -14.73 10.73 12.76
C GLU A 615 -14.68 12.11 12.11
N GLY A 616 -15.15 13.10 12.88
CA GLY A 616 -15.24 14.49 12.45
C GLY A 616 -16.38 14.72 11.46
N ASN A 617 -17.20 15.74 11.75
CA ASN A 617 -18.36 16.20 10.95
C ASN A 617 -18.99 15.14 10.02
N VAL A 618 -19.37 14.01 10.61
CA VAL A 618 -19.85 12.82 9.89
C VAL A 618 -21.22 13.13 9.28
N LEU A 619 -21.35 12.87 7.99
CA LEU A 619 -22.59 13.00 7.24
C LEU A 619 -22.80 11.78 6.35
N ILE A 620 -24.00 11.21 6.36
CA ILE A 620 -24.40 10.09 5.51
C ILE A 620 -25.60 10.53 4.68
N ALA A 621 -25.48 10.44 3.36
CA ALA A 621 -26.57 10.68 2.43
C ALA A 621 -26.92 9.37 1.73
N TYR A 622 -28.19 8.96 1.78
CA TYR A 622 -28.67 7.76 1.09
C TYR A 622 -30.12 7.98 0.65
N LYS A 623 -30.36 7.98 -0.67
CA LYS A 623 -31.68 8.26 -1.25
C LYS A 623 -32.24 9.58 -0.68
N ARG A 624 -33.37 9.52 0.04
CA ARG A 624 -34.02 10.67 0.70
C ARG A 624 -33.56 10.91 2.13
N MET A 625 -32.71 10.03 2.67
CA MET A 625 -32.23 10.14 4.04
C MET A 625 -30.91 10.91 4.07
N LEU A 626 -30.82 11.85 5.00
CA LEU A 626 -29.58 12.52 5.35
C LEU A 626 -29.38 12.43 6.86
N MET A 627 -28.26 11.89 7.28
CA MET A 627 -27.87 11.84 8.69
C MET A 627 -26.64 12.72 8.88
N ASN A 628 -26.64 13.57 9.89
CA ASN A 628 -25.53 14.47 10.16
C ASN A 628 -25.39 14.79 11.65
N ARG A 629 -24.26 15.40 11.99
CA ARG A 629 -24.07 16.07 13.28
C ARG A 629 -23.13 17.25 13.12
N GLY A 630 -23.42 18.31 13.87
CA GLY A 630 -22.45 19.36 14.20
C GLY A 630 -21.22 18.78 14.91
N ASP A 631 -20.15 18.66 14.15
CA ASP A 631 -18.73 18.71 14.51
C ASP A 631 -18.08 17.55 15.31
N PHE A 632 -18.77 16.81 16.19
CA PHE A 632 -18.10 15.92 17.17
C PHE A 632 -18.59 14.45 17.25
N ALA A 633 -19.15 13.89 16.18
CA ALA A 633 -19.59 12.49 16.18
C ALA A 633 -18.50 11.54 15.78
N THR A 634 -18.54 10.37 16.42
CA THR A 634 -17.91 9.15 15.95
C THR A 634 -19.01 8.17 15.57
N LEU A 635 -18.93 7.64 14.36
CA LEU A 635 -19.75 6.52 13.91
C LEU A 635 -18.86 5.29 13.80
N THR A 636 -19.15 4.28 14.62
CA THR A 636 -18.48 2.98 14.55
C THR A 636 -19.40 1.98 13.86
N LEU A 637 -18.88 1.24 12.89
CA LEU A 637 -19.55 0.16 12.17
C LEU A 637 -18.77 -1.12 12.42
N ASP A 638 -19.41 -2.08 13.08
CA ASP A 638 -18.91 -3.45 13.26
C ASP A 638 -19.61 -4.31 12.20
N ARG A 639 -18.86 -4.65 11.16
CA ARG A 639 -19.40 -5.25 9.95
C ARG A 639 -19.61 -6.75 10.14
N ALA A 640 -18.71 -7.43 10.84
CA ALA A 640 -18.84 -8.84 11.21
C ALA A 640 -20.15 -9.13 11.97
N SER A 641 -20.56 -8.25 12.89
CA SER A 641 -21.82 -8.39 13.62
C SER A 641 -23.02 -7.66 12.98
N GLY A 642 -22.80 -6.85 11.95
CA GLY A 642 -23.83 -6.03 11.30
C GLY A 642 -24.39 -4.91 12.20
N LYS A 643 -23.61 -4.44 13.18
CA LYS A 643 -24.04 -3.43 14.16
C LYS A 643 -23.33 -2.11 13.94
N GLY A 644 -24.02 -1.02 14.28
CA GLY A 644 -23.48 0.33 14.19
C GLY A 644 -23.76 1.13 15.46
N LYS A 645 -22.89 2.08 15.77
CA LYS A 645 -23.04 2.97 16.92
C LYS A 645 -22.63 4.38 16.54
N TRP A 646 -23.59 5.30 16.60
CA TRP A 646 -23.36 6.73 16.55
C TRP A 646 -23.20 7.25 17.97
N ASN A 647 -22.00 7.66 18.36
CA ASN A 647 -21.73 8.12 19.72
C ASN A 647 -21.90 9.65 19.84
N GLY A 648 -22.85 10.09 20.68
CA GLY A 648 -23.20 11.48 20.95
C GLY A 648 -24.47 11.94 20.20
N ALA A 649 -24.75 13.25 20.25
CA ALA A 649 -25.92 13.84 19.62
C ALA A 649 -25.90 13.64 18.09
N GLY A 650 -27.07 13.67 17.46
CA GLY A 650 -27.18 13.59 16.01
C GLY A 650 -28.59 13.86 15.52
N GLN A 651 -28.70 13.95 14.20
CA GLN A 651 -29.94 14.20 13.50
C GLN A 651 -30.05 13.30 12.27
N ALA A 652 -31.27 12.83 12.02
CA ALA A 652 -31.66 12.20 10.78
C ALA A 652 -32.79 13.01 10.14
N LEU A 653 -32.63 13.34 8.87
CA LEU A 653 -33.57 14.08 8.05
C LEU A 653 -34.08 13.17 6.94
N PHE A 654 -35.39 13.19 6.72
CA PHE A 654 -36.01 12.63 5.54
C PHE A 654 -36.46 13.78 4.64
N LEU A 655 -35.98 13.76 3.40
CA LEU A 655 -36.15 14.81 2.42
C LEU A 655 -37.29 14.44 1.46
N ASP A 656 -37.98 15.45 0.93
CA ASP A 656 -39.05 15.23 -0.06
C ASP A 656 -38.51 14.71 -1.41
N ALA A 657 -37.29 15.10 -1.74
CA ALA A 657 -36.54 14.64 -2.91
C ALA A 657 -35.15 14.15 -2.48
N PRO A 658 -34.60 13.11 -3.14
CA PRO A 658 -33.27 12.63 -2.85
C PRO A 658 -32.20 13.65 -3.26
N LEU A 659 -31.07 13.66 -2.54
CA LEU A 659 -29.89 14.43 -2.93
C LEU A 659 -29.10 13.64 -3.97
N ASP A 660 -28.61 14.31 -5.01
CA ASP A 660 -27.69 13.68 -5.95
C ASP A 660 -26.28 13.63 -5.35
N VAL A 661 -25.93 12.45 -4.82
CA VAL A 661 -24.59 12.12 -4.31
C VAL A 661 -23.92 11.01 -5.14
N SER A 662 -24.46 10.72 -6.32
CA SER A 662 -23.96 9.70 -7.25
C SER A 662 -22.68 10.03 -8.04
N PRO A 663 -22.28 11.31 -8.27
CA PRO A 663 -21.15 11.58 -9.18
C PRO A 663 -19.84 10.91 -8.76
N ASN A 664 -19.15 10.20 -9.66
CA ASN A 664 -17.88 9.49 -9.36
C ASN A 664 -16.65 10.44 -9.28
N HIS A 665 -16.76 11.48 -8.46
CA HIS A 665 -15.70 12.41 -8.06
C HIS A 665 -16.05 13.03 -6.69
N ARG A 666 -15.09 13.73 -6.07
CA ARG A 666 -15.34 14.50 -4.84
C ARG A 666 -16.37 15.59 -5.10
N ILE A 667 -17.42 15.63 -4.29
CA ILE A 667 -18.44 16.69 -4.33
C ILE A 667 -18.37 17.54 -3.06
N ALA A 668 -18.92 18.75 -3.13
CA ALA A 668 -19.10 19.54 -1.91
C ALA A 668 -20.05 18.80 -0.95
N ARG A 669 -19.74 18.84 0.35
CA ARG A 669 -20.59 18.22 1.37
C ARG A 669 -22.00 18.84 1.29
N PRO A 670 -23.07 18.03 1.24
CA PRO A 670 -24.43 18.55 1.20
C PRO A 670 -24.74 19.41 2.44
N ASP A 671 -25.27 20.62 2.21
CA ASP A 671 -25.72 21.50 3.28
C ASP A 671 -27.20 21.87 3.07
N VAL A 672 -28.05 21.32 3.95
CA VAL A 672 -29.51 21.51 3.91
C VAL A 672 -29.97 22.81 4.58
N ASP A 673 -29.09 23.46 5.34
CA ASP A 673 -29.36 24.71 6.06
C ASP A 673 -28.79 25.93 5.31
N ASN A 674 -27.99 25.71 4.26
CA ASN A 674 -27.50 26.78 3.41
C ASN A 674 -28.64 27.50 2.68
N LYS A 675 -28.85 28.76 3.05
CA LYS A 675 -29.90 29.63 2.48
C LYS A 675 -29.72 29.86 0.99
N GLU A 676 -28.49 29.92 0.47
CA GLU A 676 -28.24 30.13 -0.96
C GLU A 676 -28.57 28.89 -1.79
N GLN A 677 -28.32 27.70 -1.22
CA GLN A 677 -28.62 26.42 -1.85
C GLN A 677 -30.13 26.17 -1.92
N ARG A 678 -30.87 26.52 -0.85
CA ARG A 678 -32.35 26.48 -0.84
C ARG A 678 -33.04 27.36 -1.88
N VAL A 679 -32.39 28.44 -2.33
CA VAL A 679 -32.95 29.34 -3.37
C VAL A 679 -32.83 28.72 -4.76
N LYS A 680 -31.77 27.92 -5.00
CA LYS A 680 -31.57 27.23 -6.29
C LYS A 680 -32.34 25.92 -6.37
N GLU A 681 -32.36 25.14 -5.28
CA GLU A 681 -33.08 23.87 -5.18
C GLU A 681 -33.71 23.75 -3.78
N PRO A 682 -35.03 23.91 -3.64
CA PRO A 682 -35.68 23.85 -2.33
C PRO A 682 -35.69 22.41 -1.81
N VAL A 683 -34.72 22.09 -0.95
CA VAL A 683 -34.70 20.83 -0.20
C VAL A 683 -35.63 20.97 1.01
N ASN A 684 -36.82 20.40 0.90
CA ASN A 684 -37.79 20.34 2.00
C ASN A 684 -37.58 19.08 2.84
N VAL A 685 -37.70 19.24 4.15
CA VAL A 685 -37.58 18.17 5.14
C VAL A 685 -38.99 17.75 5.56
N SER A 686 -39.41 16.54 5.19
CA SER A 686 -40.70 15.97 5.61
C SER A 686 -40.62 15.33 7.00
N MET A 687 -39.46 14.82 7.41
CA MET A 687 -39.28 14.23 8.73
C MET A 687 -37.90 14.55 9.31
N ARG A 688 -37.84 14.73 10.63
CA ARG A 688 -36.62 15.00 11.38
C ARG A 688 -36.64 14.23 12.69
N ALA A 689 -35.62 13.43 12.94
CA ALA A 689 -35.35 12.80 14.22
C ALA A 689 -34.09 13.40 14.83
N ASN A 690 -34.14 13.80 16.11
CA ASN A 690 -32.98 14.27 16.86
C ASN A 690 -32.80 13.41 18.10
N TRP A 691 -31.55 13.15 18.48
CA TRP A 691 -31.17 12.48 19.74
C TRP A 691 -29.96 13.18 20.37
N LYS A 692 -29.79 13.06 21.69
CA LYS A 692 -28.70 13.73 22.42
C LYS A 692 -27.57 12.82 22.88
N LYS A 693 -27.80 11.51 23.01
CA LYS A 693 -26.83 10.58 23.62
C LYS A 693 -26.17 9.63 22.62
N ASN A 694 -26.93 8.81 21.92
CA ASN A 694 -26.41 7.91 20.88
C ASN A 694 -27.54 7.34 20.01
N MET A 695 -27.15 6.78 18.87
CA MET A 695 -27.96 5.87 18.08
C MET A 695 -27.26 4.51 18.00
N LEU A 696 -28.00 3.42 18.14
CA LEU A 696 -27.56 2.06 17.90
C LEU A 696 -28.29 1.51 16.68
N LEU A 697 -27.55 0.91 15.77
CA LEU A 697 -28.04 0.21 14.59
C LEU A 697 -27.79 -1.28 14.77
N ASP A 698 -28.79 -2.10 14.49
CA ASP A 698 -28.66 -3.55 14.42
C ASP A 698 -29.28 -4.02 13.11
N ARG A 699 -28.45 -4.39 12.11
CA ARG A 699 -28.96 -4.87 10.82
C ARG A 699 -29.46 -6.31 10.88
N THR A 700 -29.09 -7.08 11.91
CA THR A 700 -29.38 -8.52 12.03
C THR A 700 -30.74 -8.81 12.66
N PHE A 701 -31.32 -7.82 13.33
CA PHE A 701 -32.63 -7.92 13.96
C PHE A 701 -33.74 -8.32 12.98
N ASN A 702 -34.69 -9.14 13.44
CA ASN A 702 -35.90 -9.56 12.70
C ASN A 702 -35.59 -10.09 11.27
N ASN A 703 -34.84 -11.18 11.17
CA ASN A 703 -34.44 -11.80 9.88
C ASN A 703 -33.74 -10.82 8.94
N ASN A 704 -32.79 -10.05 9.47
CA ASN A 704 -32.05 -9.00 8.76
C ASN A 704 -32.88 -7.79 8.29
N ALA A 705 -34.11 -7.61 8.79
CA ALA A 705 -34.88 -6.40 8.52
C ALA A 705 -34.29 -5.17 9.24
N GLY A 706 -33.78 -5.37 10.45
CA GLY A 706 -33.02 -4.41 11.22
C GLY A 706 -33.83 -3.65 12.29
N ALA A 707 -33.11 -2.97 13.18
CA ALA A 707 -33.64 -2.09 14.21
C ALA A 707 -32.71 -0.90 14.46
N ILE A 708 -33.29 0.21 14.94
CA ILE A 708 -32.58 1.43 15.32
C ILE A 708 -33.04 1.87 16.71
N ASP A 709 -32.12 2.00 17.66
CA ASP A 709 -32.41 2.58 18.99
C ASP A 709 -31.81 3.99 19.08
N LEU A 710 -32.62 5.00 19.36
CA LEU A 710 -32.23 6.40 19.59
C LEU A 710 -32.32 6.73 21.07
N LYS A 711 -31.31 7.39 21.63
CA LYS A 711 -31.23 7.66 23.08
C LYS A 711 -30.91 9.10 23.43
N GLY A 712 -31.50 9.55 24.54
CA GLY A 712 -31.28 10.84 25.19
C GLY A 712 -32.18 11.92 24.61
N SER A 713 -33.33 12.16 25.24
CA SER A 713 -34.32 13.18 24.85
C SER A 713 -34.57 13.22 23.34
N VAL A 714 -35.04 12.09 22.80
CA VAL A 714 -35.35 11.90 21.39
C VAL A 714 -36.57 12.74 21.02
N ASP A 715 -36.50 13.43 19.88
CA ASP A 715 -37.58 14.24 19.31
C ASP A 715 -37.68 13.98 17.81
N VAL A 716 -38.76 13.30 17.42
CA VAL A 716 -39.10 12.97 16.04
C VAL A 716 -40.28 13.83 15.61
N ARG A 717 -40.12 14.59 14.52
CA ARG A 717 -41.16 15.44 13.95
C ARG A 717 -41.36 15.08 12.48
N SER A 718 -42.61 14.99 12.08
CA SER A 718 -43.01 14.80 10.68
C SER A 718 -43.97 15.91 10.28
N GLN A 719 -43.73 16.53 9.14
CA GLN A 719 -44.56 17.58 8.54
C GLN A 719 -44.47 17.47 7.01
N ARG A 720 -45.40 16.75 6.40
CA ARG A 720 -45.42 16.49 4.95
C ARG A 720 -46.18 17.57 4.18
N THR A 721 -47.23 18.09 4.78
CA THR A 721 -48.05 19.17 4.22
C THR A 721 -48.09 20.35 5.19
N SER A 722 -48.56 21.50 4.73
CA SER A 722 -48.79 22.65 5.60
C SER A 722 -49.92 22.43 6.60
N ILE A 723 -50.76 21.41 6.39
CA ILE A 723 -51.99 21.14 7.15
C ILE A 723 -51.87 20.01 8.17
N GLU A 724 -50.71 19.36 8.29
CA GLU A 724 -50.51 18.27 9.26
C GLU A 724 -49.12 18.32 9.92
N ARG A 725 -49.05 17.89 11.17
CA ARG A 725 -47.81 17.73 11.90
C ARG A 725 -47.93 16.63 12.93
N SER A 726 -46.97 15.70 12.93
CA SER A 726 -46.84 14.67 13.95
C SER A 726 -45.54 14.86 14.72
N GLN A 727 -45.56 14.57 16.01
CA GLN A 727 -44.40 14.61 16.89
C GLN A 727 -44.41 13.40 17.82
N MET A 728 -43.24 12.80 18.02
CA MET A 728 -43.02 11.73 18.99
C MET A 728 -41.76 12.04 19.80
N THR A 729 -41.86 11.94 21.13
CA THR A 729 -40.74 12.19 22.04
C THR A 729 -40.60 11.08 23.07
N GLY A 730 -39.40 10.92 23.62
CA GLY A 730 -39.08 10.02 24.75
C GLY A 730 -37.57 10.00 25.02
N ASP A 731 -37.10 9.41 26.11
CA ASP A 731 -35.65 9.27 26.31
C ASP A 731 -35.02 8.09 25.57
N ASP A 732 -35.83 7.07 25.26
CA ASP A 732 -35.43 5.91 24.45
C ASP A 732 -36.50 5.66 23.39
N LEU A 733 -36.09 5.62 22.13
CA LEU A 733 -36.96 5.36 21.00
C LEU A 733 -36.37 4.25 20.14
N ARG A 734 -37.08 3.13 20.04
CA ARG A 734 -36.71 2.01 19.18
C ARG A 734 -37.62 1.95 17.96
N LEU A 735 -37.00 1.80 16.79
CA LEU A 735 -37.63 1.58 15.50
C LEU A 735 -37.31 0.16 15.06
N GLU A 736 -38.33 -0.64 14.78
CA GLU A 736 -38.20 -2.02 14.32
C GLU A 736 -38.76 -2.15 12.90
N PHE A 737 -37.99 -2.79 12.02
CA PHE A 737 -38.34 -2.94 10.61
C PHE A 737 -38.74 -4.39 10.31
N GLU A 738 -39.48 -4.57 9.21
CA GLU A 738 -39.76 -5.87 8.61
C GLU A 738 -39.45 -5.84 7.10
N LYS A 739 -39.12 -7.00 6.52
CA LYS A 739 -38.92 -7.14 5.07
C LYS A 739 -40.28 -7.17 4.36
N MET A 740 -40.41 -6.41 3.27
CA MET A 740 -41.54 -6.53 2.36
C MET A 740 -41.32 -7.75 1.45
N HIS A 741 -42.30 -8.66 1.43
CA HIS A 741 -42.30 -9.78 0.49
C HIS A 741 -42.77 -9.25 -0.87
N VAL A 742 -41.83 -8.94 -1.76
CA VAL A 742 -42.12 -8.62 -3.16
C VAL A 742 -41.23 -9.54 -4.01
N ASP A 743 -41.81 -10.17 -5.03
CA ASP A 743 -41.18 -11.16 -5.94
C ASP A 743 -40.04 -10.59 -6.83
N THR A 744 -39.40 -9.50 -6.42
CA THR A 744 -38.29 -8.84 -7.13
C THR A 744 -37.01 -8.92 -6.30
N GLU A 745 -35.86 -9.02 -6.97
CA GLU A 745 -34.51 -9.12 -6.40
C GLU A 745 -34.10 -7.98 -5.43
N ASN A 746 -34.97 -6.99 -5.17
CA ASN A 746 -34.77 -5.94 -4.18
C ASN A 746 -35.61 -6.19 -2.92
N GLU A 747 -34.95 -6.63 -1.83
CA GLU A 747 -35.55 -6.72 -0.50
C GLU A 747 -35.80 -5.32 0.10
N GLU A 748 -36.99 -4.76 -0.13
CA GLU A 748 -37.39 -3.52 0.55
C GLU A 748 -37.75 -3.76 2.03
N ARG A 749 -37.44 -2.77 2.88
CA ARG A 749 -37.71 -2.82 4.32
C ARG A 749 -38.72 -1.73 4.68
N GLN A 750 -39.64 -2.03 5.58
CA GLN A 750 -40.62 -1.07 6.06
C GLN A 750 -40.64 -0.99 7.58
N LEU A 751 -40.96 0.19 8.12
CA LEU A 751 -41.11 0.37 9.56
C LEU A 751 -42.34 -0.41 10.04
N LYS A 752 -42.14 -1.32 10.99
CA LYS A 752 -43.20 -2.15 11.56
C LYS A 752 -43.66 -1.61 12.90
N LYS A 753 -42.73 -1.36 13.81
CA LYS A 753 -43.04 -1.03 15.20
C LYS A 753 -42.15 0.09 15.72
N VAL A 754 -42.75 0.95 16.53
CA VAL A 754 -42.08 2.03 17.23
C VAL A 754 -42.35 1.90 18.71
N ILE A 755 -41.29 1.96 19.53
CA ILE A 755 -41.36 1.81 20.98
C ILE A 755 -40.68 3.01 21.63
N ALA A 756 -41.47 3.88 22.24
CA ALA A 756 -41.00 5.05 22.98
C ALA A 756 -41.09 4.78 24.49
N LYS A 757 -40.01 5.08 25.23
CA LYS A 757 -39.95 4.87 26.69
C LYS A 757 -39.42 6.11 27.42
N ASN A 758 -39.84 6.23 28.67
CA ASN A 758 -39.55 7.31 29.61
C ASN A 758 -40.03 8.67 29.08
N ASP A 759 -41.10 9.20 29.67
CA ASP A 759 -41.78 10.41 29.19
C ASP A 759 -42.17 10.34 27.70
N ALA A 760 -42.63 9.17 27.27
CA ALA A 760 -43.04 8.92 25.91
C ALA A 760 -44.31 9.72 25.58
N LYS A 761 -44.26 10.48 24.50
CA LYS A 761 -45.38 11.28 24.02
C LYS A 761 -45.52 11.13 22.52
N ILE A 762 -46.76 11.10 22.11
CA ILE A 762 -47.21 11.03 20.72
C ILE A 762 -48.21 12.16 20.55
N GLU A 763 -47.98 13.03 19.58
CA GLU A 763 -48.88 14.13 19.27
C GLU A 763 -49.08 14.23 17.76
N HIS A 764 -50.32 14.36 17.32
CA HIS A 764 -50.70 14.65 15.96
C HIS A 764 -51.61 15.86 15.90
N ARG A 765 -51.30 16.77 14.98
CA ARG A 765 -52.06 17.99 14.72
C ARG A 765 -52.49 18.02 13.26
N SER A 766 -53.75 18.38 13.02
CA SER A 766 -54.27 18.65 11.68
C SER A 766 -55.03 19.97 11.63
N TRP A 767 -54.84 20.72 10.56
CA TRP A 767 -55.47 22.01 10.29
C TRP A 767 -56.45 21.91 9.13
N GLU A 768 -57.42 22.81 9.07
CA GLU A 768 -58.28 22.92 7.89
C GLU A 768 -57.51 23.58 6.74
N PRO A 769 -57.55 23.02 5.51
CA PRO A 769 -56.75 23.52 4.39
C PRO A 769 -56.98 24.99 4.02
N LEU A 770 -58.19 25.49 4.28
CA LEU A 770 -58.60 26.85 3.94
C LEU A 770 -58.33 27.87 5.07
N ASP A 771 -57.96 27.41 6.27
CA ASP A 771 -57.71 28.27 7.44
C ASP A 771 -56.61 27.68 8.34
N LEU A 772 -55.36 27.91 7.97
CA LEU A 772 -54.18 27.51 8.76
C LEU A 772 -54.02 28.33 10.07
N ALA A 773 -54.75 29.43 10.24
CA ALA A 773 -54.70 30.25 11.45
C ALA A 773 -55.64 29.70 12.54
N ALA A 774 -56.63 28.90 12.16
CA ALA A 774 -57.50 28.20 13.10
C ALA A 774 -56.70 27.24 14.01
N PRO A 775 -57.14 27.05 15.28
CA PRO A 775 -56.55 26.03 16.14
C PRO A 775 -56.67 24.63 15.49
N PRO A 776 -55.63 23.79 15.57
CA PRO A 776 -55.68 22.45 14.97
C PRO A 776 -56.54 21.48 15.79
N VAL A 777 -57.02 20.43 15.12
CA VAL A 777 -57.42 19.20 15.77
C VAL A 777 -56.17 18.53 16.35
N VAL A 778 -56.20 18.17 17.63
CA VAL A 778 -55.07 17.54 18.33
C VAL A 778 -55.45 16.16 18.82
N TYR A 779 -54.61 15.20 18.52
CA TYR A 779 -54.59 13.86 19.10
C TYR A 779 -53.30 13.69 19.87
N TYR A 780 -53.36 13.36 21.15
CA TYR A 780 -52.18 13.22 21.98
C TYR A 780 -52.29 12.00 22.90
N ILE A 781 -51.22 11.20 22.97
CA ILE A 781 -51.05 10.11 23.94
C ILE A 781 -49.75 10.33 24.69
N GLY A 782 -49.79 10.27 26.02
CA GLY A 782 -48.63 10.29 26.89
C GLY A 782 -48.58 9.07 27.81
N GLY A 783 -47.37 8.61 28.13
CA GLY A 783 -47.14 7.53 29.08
C GLY A 783 -45.65 7.20 29.25
N ASN A 784 -45.33 6.27 30.15
CA ASN A 784 -43.93 5.87 30.37
C ASN A 784 -43.41 4.88 29.33
N HIS A 785 -44.30 4.15 28.66
CA HIS A 785 -43.98 3.16 27.64
C HIS A 785 -45.11 3.14 26.62
N ILE A 786 -44.83 3.53 25.39
CA ILE A 786 -45.78 3.49 24.28
C ILE A 786 -45.21 2.65 23.15
N GLU A 787 -45.97 1.67 22.70
CA GLU A 787 -45.72 0.92 21.47
C GLU A 787 -46.74 1.35 20.42
N PHE A 788 -46.28 1.51 19.18
CA PHE A 788 -47.08 1.90 18.05
C PHE A 788 -46.73 1.01 16.85
N ASP A 789 -47.71 0.31 16.30
CA ASP A 789 -47.56 -0.44 15.05
C ASP A 789 -47.79 0.52 13.87
N ALA A 790 -46.78 0.71 13.05
CA ALA A 790 -46.81 1.67 11.95
C ALA A 790 -47.69 1.22 10.77
N ILE A 791 -48.12 -0.04 10.74
CA ILE A 791 -48.95 -0.61 9.67
C ILE A 791 -50.42 -0.66 10.11
N THR A 792 -50.68 -1.14 11.32
CA THR A 792 -52.06 -1.27 11.84
C THR A 792 -52.54 -0.04 12.58
N PHE A 793 -51.65 0.90 12.91
CA PHE A 793 -51.89 2.08 13.75
C PHE A 793 -52.33 1.73 15.18
N GLU A 794 -52.14 0.47 15.59
CA GLU A 794 -52.45 0.02 16.94
C GLU A 794 -51.43 0.58 17.93
N THR A 795 -51.91 1.00 19.09
CA THR A 795 -51.14 1.67 20.14
C THR A 795 -51.33 0.94 21.45
N LEU A 796 -50.24 0.70 22.16
CA LEU A 796 -50.24 0.17 23.52
C LEU A 796 -49.48 1.15 24.41
N ALA A 797 -50.17 1.77 25.36
CA ALA A 797 -49.53 2.57 26.41
C ALA A 797 -49.62 1.83 27.74
N VAL A 798 -48.48 1.57 28.39
CA VAL A 798 -48.38 0.78 29.62
C VAL A 798 -48.04 1.67 30.82
N GLY A 799 -48.69 1.42 31.95
CA GLY A 799 -48.60 2.20 33.18
C GLY A 799 -49.52 3.42 33.17
N ASN A 800 -49.17 4.41 33.99
CA ASN A 800 -49.86 5.69 34.03
C ASN A 800 -49.76 6.40 32.68
N GLY A 801 -50.88 6.93 32.20
CA GLY A 801 -50.90 7.65 30.94
C GLY A 801 -52.13 8.53 30.76
N GLU A 802 -52.11 9.27 29.67
CA GLU A 802 -53.16 10.18 29.28
C GLU A 802 -53.42 10.17 27.77
N LEU A 803 -54.68 10.36 27.39
CA LEU A 803 -55.13 10.53 26.02
C LEU A 803 -55.90 11.85 25.94
N VAL A 804 -55.52 12.74 25.02
CA VAL A 804 -56.22 14.00 24.78
C VAL A 804 -56.69 14.05 23.33
N LEU A 805 -57.99 14.26 23.17
CA LEU A 805 -58.66 14.48 21.90
C LEU A 805 -59.20 15.91 21.92
N ARG A 806 -58.71 16.77 21.04
CA ARG A 806 -59.18 18.15 20.93
C ARG A 806 -59.65 18.41 19.51
N ASP A 807 -60.90 18.81 19.37
CA ASP A 807 -61.48 19.21 18.11
C ASP A 807 -62.15 20.59 18.23
N PRO A 808 -61.48 21.65 17.74
CA PRO A 808 -61.98 23.02 17.84
C PRO A 808 -62.94 23.41 16.70
N ARG A 809 -63.24 22.51 15.76
CA ARG A 809 -64.07 22.82 14.59
C ARG A 809 -65.52 23.05 15.01
N VAL A 810 -66.20 23.96 14.31
CA VAL A 810 -67.61 24.27 14.56
C VAL A 810 -68.44 22.98 14.41
N PRO A 811 -69.32 22.63 15.37
CA PRO A 811 -70.17 21.46 15.24
C PRO A 811 -71.04 21.55 13.98
N SER A 812 -71.08 20.49 13.17
CA SER A 812 -72.07 20.41 12.09
C SER A 812 -73.47 20.20 12.70
N LYS A 813 -74.53 20.54 11.96
CA LYS A 813 -75.92 20.31 12.41
C LYS A 813 -76.26 18.83 12.65
N GLU A 814 -75.42 17.92 12.19
CA GLU A 814 -75.60 16.47 12.32
C GLU A 814 -74.82 15.86 13.49
N LEU A 815 -73.93 16.62 14.15
CA LEU A 815 -73.14 16.10 15.27
C LEU A 815 -73.84 16.38 16.59
N HIS A 816 -74.11 15.32 17.36
CA HIS A 816 -74.63 15.44 18.71
C HIS A 816 -73.60 16.14 19.63
N GLN A 817 -74.08 17.10 20.44
CA GLN A 817 -73.31 17.80 21.46
C GLN A 817 -73.94 17.59 22.82
N SER A 818 -73.16 17.17 23.81
CA SER A 818 -73.57 16.96 25.20
C SER A 818 -72.40 17.16 26.16
N SER A 819 -72.65 17.09 27.47
CA SER A 819 -71.58 17.19 28.48
C SER A 819 -70.50 16.10 28.36
N LEU A 820 -70.75 15.00 27.63
CA LEU A 820 -69.79 13.89 27.45
C LEU A 820 -69.50 13.56 25.98
N ALA A 821 -70.08 14.28 25.01
CA ALA A 821 -69.97 13.96 23.59
C ALA A 821 -69.93 15.21 22.70
N GLY A 822 -69.24 15.10 21.57
CA GLY A 822 -69.21 16.12 20.53
C GLY A 822 -67.86 16.84 20.41
N ARG A 823 -67.85 17.99 19.73
CA ARG A 823 -66.64 18.80 19.49
C ARG A 823 -66.24 19.52 20.78
N GLY A 824 -64.94 19.57 21.07
CA GLY A 824 -64.42 20.10 22.33
C GLY A 824 -63.06 19.51 22.68
N THR A 825 -62.76 19.43 23.97
CA THR A 825 -61.56 18.72 24.47
C THR A 825 -61.99 17.59 25.39
N THR A 826 -61.66 16.36 25.01
CA THR A 826 -61.81 15.16 25.84
C THR A 826 -60.45 14.71 26.31
N ARG A 827 -60.29 14.52 27.62
CA ARG A 827 -59.08 13.98 28.24
C ARG A 827 -59.43 12.70 29.00
N PHE A 828 -58.67 11.65 28.75
CA PHE A 828 -58.67 10.43 29.54
C PHE A 828 -57.36 10.30 30.31
N THR A 829 -57.42 9.76 31.52
CA THR A 829 -56.25 9.33 32.29
C THR A 829 -56.48 7.92 32.82
N TRP A 830 -55.43 7.10 32.94
CA TRP A 830 -55.48 5.75 33.49
C TRP A 830 -54.19 5.42 34.27
N ASP A 831 -54.19 4.35 35.06
CA ASP A 831 -53.02 3.90 35.83
C ASP A 831 -52.43 2.54 35.40
N LYS A 832 -53.16 1.71 34.63
CA LYS A 832 -52.64 0.40 34.17
C LYS A 832 -52.23 0.39 32.70
N LYS A 833 -53.16 0.58 31.77
CA LYS A 833 -52.87 0.56 30.33
C LYS A 833 -53.99 1.11 29.46
N LEU A 834 -53.61 1.58 28.28
CA LEU A 834 -54.47 1.79 27.12
C LEU A 834 -54.02 0.87 25.98
N LYS A 835 -54.98 0.22 25.30
CA LYS A 835 -54.74 -0.54 24.06
C LYS A 835 -55.72 -0.10 22.99
N THR A 836 -55.23 0.22 21.80
CA THR A 836 -56.08 0.34 20.61
C THR A 836 -55.99 -0.93 19.79
N THR A 837 -57.12 -1.36 19.22
CA THR A 837 -57.21 -2.54 18.34
C THR A 837 -57.98 -2.15 17.09
N LYS A 838 -57.44 -2.46 15.92
CA LYS A 838 -58.10 -2.19 14.64
C LYS A 838 -59.23 -3.20 14.42
N LEU A 839 -60.46 -2.71 14.23
CA LEU A 839 -61.64 -3.55 13.96
C LEU A 839 -61.92 -3.67 12.46
N SER A 840 -61.76 -2.57 11.73
CA SER A 840 -61.85 -2.47 10.26
C SER A 840 -60.95 -1.32 9.79
N ASP A 841 -60.96 -0.98 8.50
CA ASP A 841 -60.04 0.02 7.93
C ASP A 841 -60.00 1.37 8.65
N ASP A 842 -61.16 1.87 9.08
CA ASP A 842 -61.33 3.17 9.73
C ASP A 842 -61.85 3.09 11.17
N LEU A 843 -62.11 1.88 11.70
CA LEU A 843 -62.74 1.68 13.01
C LEU A 843 -61.77 1.08 14.02
N TYR A 844 -61.64 1.73 15.17
CA TYR A 844 -60.74 1.33 16.24
C TYR A 844 -61.47 1.20 17.58
N ARG A 845 -61.15 0.13 18.32
CA ARG A 845 -61.52 -0.02 19.72
C ARG A 845 -60.39 0.48 20.60
N ILE A 846 -60.70 1.37 21.55
CA ILE A 846 -59.78 1.88 22.56
C ILE A 846 -60.18 1.28 23.91
N GLU A 847 -59.33 0.45 24.51
CA GLU A 847 -59.55 -0.16 25.82
C GLU A 847 -58.62 0.48 26.85
N MET A 848 -59.19 1.21 27.81
CA MET A 848 -58.48 1.83 28.93
C MET A 848 -58.82 1.09 30.22
N ASN A 849 -57.79 0.73 31.00
CA ASN A 849 -57.96 -0.01 32.25
C ASN A 849 -57.21 0.67 33.39
N GLY A 850 -57.80 0.60 34.58
CA GLY A 850 -57.20 1.04 35.83
C GLY A 850 -57.50 2.51 36.12
N ASN A 851 -58.44 2.72 37.06
CA ASN A 851 -58.88 4.03 37.57
C ASN A 851 -59.02 5.08 36.45
N VAL A 852 -59.80 4.74 35.43
CA VAL A 852 -59.95 5.58 34.25
C VAL A 852 -60.80 6.79 34.59
N GLN A 853 -60.30 7.98 34.27
CA GLN A 853 -61.05 9.23 34.38
C GLN A 853 -61.16 9.85 33.00
N MET A 854 -62.35 10.29 32.64
CA MET A 854 -62.66 11.06 31.45
C MET A 854 -63.18 12.42 31.89
N LEU A 855 -62.66 13.47 31.25
CA LEU A 855 -63.16 14.83 31.34
C LEU A 855 -63.43 15.34 29.93
N HIS A 856 -64.65 15.77 29.66
CA HIS A 856 -65.03 16.42 28.41
C HIS A 856 -65.40 17.87 28.67
N LYS A 857 -64.88 18.77 27.84
CA LYS A 857 -65.27 20.18 27.77
C LYS A 857 -65.75 20.49 26.36
N GLY A 858 -67.06 20.67 26.20
CA GLY A 858 -67.69 21.02 24.94
C GLY A 858 -67.33 22.44 24.48
N LEU A 859 -67.48 22.71 23.18
CA LEU A 859 -67.32 24.07 22.62
C LEU A 859 -68.39 25.05 23.10
N ASP A 860 -69.53 24.55 23.57
CA ASP A 860 -70.60 25.31 24.23
C ASP A 860 -70.27 25.70 25.67
N GLY A 861 -69.15 25.21 26.21
CA GLY A 861 -68.71 25.45 27.58
C GLY A 861 -69.13 24.36 28.57
N SER A 862 -69.97 23.41 28.16
CA SER A 862 -70.44 22.32 29.02
C SER A 862 -69.29 21.44 29.47
N ILE A 863 -69.34 20.97 30.72
CA ILE A 863 -68.32 20.08 31.29
C ILE A 863 -68.99 18.81 31.81
N GLY A 864 -68.43 17.66 31.43
CA GLY A 864 -68.80 16.37 31.98
C GLY A 864 -67.59 15.56 32.40
N MET A 865 -67.79 14.78 33.45
CA MET A 865 -66.79 13.88 34.02
C MET A 865 -67.36 12.47 34.11
N LEU A 866 -66.54 11.47 33.81
CA LEU A 866 -66.85 10.06 33.93
C LEU A 866 -65.64 9.35 34.55
N THR A 867 -65.83 8.61 35.65
CA THR A 867 -64.79 7.76 36.24
C THR A 867 -65.24 6.31 36.27
N SER A 868 -64.33 5.38 36.04
CA SER A 868 -64.62 3.94 35.94
C SER A 868 -63.38 3.08 36.12
N ASP A 869 -63.54 1.81 36.48
CA ASP A 869 -62.42 0.84 36.52
C ASP A 869 -61.88 0.56 35.11
N ARG A 870 -62.77 0.58 34.12
CA ARG A 870 -62.49 0.35 32.70
C ARG A 870 -63.40 1.20 31.82
N ILE A 871 -62.84 1.73 30.74
CA ILE A 871 -63.60 2.37 29.65
C ILE A 871 -63.19 1.70 28.34
N GLU A 872 -64.18 1.32 27.55
CA GLU A 872 -64.02 0.90 26.16
C GLU A 872 -64.66 1.95 25.26
N ALA A 873 -63.93 2.44 24.26
CA ALA A 873 -64.44 3.40 23.31
C ALA A 873 -64.35 2.83 21.88
N ILE A 874 -65.34 3.15 21.06
CA ILE A 874 -65.27 2.94 19.61
C ILE A 874 -64.97 4.29 18.97
N SER A 875 -64.02 4.31 18.05
CA SER A 875 -63.57 5.52 17.37
C SER A 875 -63.42 5.30 15.87
N VAL A 876 -63.64 6.36 15.09
CA VAL A 876 -63.50 6.36 13.63
C VAL A 876 -62.44 7.37 13.22
N ASP A 877 -61.64 7.03 12.21
CA ASP A 877 -60.74 7.97 11.54
C ASP A 877 -61.55 8.91 10.60
N PRO A 878 -61.60 10.23 10.86
CA PRO A 878 -62.38 11.17 10.06
C PRO A 878 -61.74 11.50 8.70
N ASN A 879 -60.43 11.25 8.52
CA ASN A 879 -59.68 11.63 7.32
C ASN A 879 -59.24 10.40 6.54
N ARG A 880 -60.13 9.90 5.68
CA ARG A 880 -59.89 8.77 4.77
C ARG A 880 -58.85 9.12 3.68
N VAL A 881 -57.57 9.14 4.03
CA VAL A 881 -56.50 9.20 3.02
C VAL A 881 -56.03 7.78 2.72
N ARG A 882 -56.16 7.38 1.45
CA ARG A 882 -55.59 6.13 0.92
C ARG A 882 -54.08 6.22 1.02
N THR A 883 -53.46 5.20 1.61
CA THR A 883 -52.00 5.00 1.55
C THR A 883 -51.54 5.06 0.09
N ASN A 884 -50.50 5.86 -0.18
CA ASN A 884 -49.94 6.00 -1.52
C ASN A 884 -49.40 4.65 -2.03
N LYS A 885 -49.39 4.49 -3.35
CA LYS A 885 -48.88 3.31 -4.06
C LYS A 885 -47.36 3.08 -3.90
N ASP A 886 -46.64 3.99 -3.24
CA ASP A 886 -45.18 4.05 -3.23
C ASP A 886 -44.53 3.26 -2.07
N GLY A 887 -45.24 2.30 -1.45
CA GLY A 887 -44.66 1.31 -0.54
C GLY A 887 -44.02 1.83 0.77
N THR A 888 -44.07 3.12 1.04
CA THR A 888 -43.44 3.73 2.22
C THR A 888 -44.38 3.64 3.43
N SER A 889 -44.06 2.76 4.38
CA SER A 889 -44.68 2.75 5.72
C SER A 889 -44.25 4.01 6.48
N GLU A 890 -45.03 5.07 6.35
CA GLU A 890 -44.77 6.36 6.98
C GLU A 890 -45.51 6.46 8.32
N LEU A 891 -44.86 7.03 9.33
CA LEU A 891 -45.44 7.29 10.66
C LEU A 891 -46.50 8.41 10.59
N THR A 892 -47.63 8.13 9.93
CA THR A 892 -48.79 9.02 9.84
C THR A 892 -49.76 8.68 10.95
N MET A 893 -49.64 9.41 12.04
CA MET A 893 -50.54 9.29 13.19
C MET A 893 -51.87 9.97 12.81
N ARG A 894 -53.01 9.35 13.09
CA ARG A 894 -54.32 9.82 12.60
C ARG A 894 -55.18 10.33 13.74
N GLY A 895 -56.04 11.31 13.44
CA GLY A 895 -57.06 11.76 14.39
C GLY A 895 -58.12 10.67 14.63
N MET A 896 -58.73 10.67 15.82
CA MET A 896 -59.82 9.73 16.17
C MET A 896 -61.05 10.50 16.62
N ASP A 897 -62.21 10.14 16.07
CA ASP A 897 -63.52 10.67 16.44
C ASP A 897 -64.33 9.61 17.19
N LEU A 898 -64.67 9.86 18.46
CA LEU A 898 -65.35 8.89 19.31
C LEU A 898 -66.81 8.69 18.89
N GLN A 899 -67.25 7.44 18.79
CA GLN A 899 -68.60 7.06 18.38
C GLN A 899 -69.43 6.42 19.51
N GLN A 900 -68.77 5.71 20.42
CA GLN A 900 -69.41 5.02 21.54
C GLN A 900 -68.45 4.97 22.73
N LEU A 901 -68.99 5.02 23.95
CA LEU A 901 -68.27 4.84 25.20
C LEU A 901 -69.00 3.84 26.10
N VAL A 902 -68.28 2.82 26.57
CA VAL A 902 -68.79 1.82 27.51
C VAL A 902 -67.90 1.80 28.75
N ALA A 903 -68.43 2.30 29.87
CA ALA A 903 -67.77 2.29 31.17
C ALA A 903 -68.29 1.11 32.02
N LYS A 904 -67.38 0.39 32.69
CA LYS A 904 -67.69 -0.82 33.48
C LYS A 904 -66.95 -0.82 34.82
N GLY A 905 -67.63 -1.28 35.86
CA GLY A 905 -67.08 -1.39 37.21
C GLY A 905 -67.67 -0.31 38.10
N THR A 906 -66.84 0.39 38.86
CA THR A 906 -67.33 1.52 39.69
C THR A 906 -67.52 2.77 38.84
N VAL A 907 -68.71 2.95 38.25
CA VAL A 907 -68.98 4.06 37.32
C VAL A 907 -69.62 5.25 38.06
N TYR A 908 -68.96 6.40 37.98
CA TYR A 908 -69.50 7.68 38.44
C TYR A 908 -69.48 8.70 37.30
N ILE A 909 -70.60 9.40 37.10
CA ILE A 909 -70.78 10.41 36.07
C ILE A 909 -71.22 11.70 36.73
N ALA A 910 -70.63 12.82 36.33
CA ALA A 910 -71.06 14.16 36.74
C ALA A 910 -71.19 15.06 35.51
N THR A 911 -72.38 15.59 35.29
CA THR A 911 -72.69 16.65 34.32
C THR A 911 -73.21 17.87 35.07
N GLU A 912 -73.51 18.95 34.35
CA GLU A 912 -74.08 20.16 34.96
C GLU A 912 -75.46 19.91 35.57
N SER A 913 -76.27 19.07 34.93
CA SER A 913 -77.65 18.79 35.35
C SER A 913 -77.78 17.60 36.29
N ARG A 914 -76.86 16.63 36.26
CA ARG A 914 -77.02 15.34 36.97
C ARG A 914 -75.70 14.72 37.43
N THR A 915 -75.78 13.98 38.54
CA THR A 915 -74.73 13.02 38.92
C THR A 915 -75.31 11.61 38.98
N VAL A 916 -74.54 10.62 38.52
CA VAL A 916 -74.99 9.23 38.42
C VAL A 916 -73.95 8.26 38.96
N ASP A 917 -74.41 7.30 39.75
CA ASP A 917 -73.65 6.10 40.15
C ASP A 917 -74.28 4.85 39.51
N CYS A 918 -73.50 4.04 38.80
CA CYS A 918 -73.93 2.77 38.22
C CYS A 918 -72.77 1.75 38.10
N ASP A 919 -73.06 0.53 37.64
CA ASP A 919 -72.02 -0.47 37.36
C ASP A 919 -71.66 -0.59 35.85
N LEU A 920 -72.59 -0.16 34.97
CA LEU A 920 -72.42 -0.11 33.52
C LEU A 920 -73.02 1.19 32.98
N PHE A 921 -72.27 1.85 32.09
CA PHE A 921 -72.72 3.00 31.30
C PHE A 921 -72.36 2.76 29.83
N ASP A 922 -73.34 2.50 28.98
CA ASP A 922 -73.18 2.32 27.54
C ASP A 922 -73.77 3.51 26.80
N TYR A 923 -72.91 4.39 26.28
CA TYR A 923 -73.28 5.65 25.69
C TYR A 923 -72.95 5.70 24.20
N ASN A 924 -73.99 5.83 23.38
CA ASN A 924 -73.87 6.08 21.96
C ASN A 924 -73.71 7.58 21.71
N LEU A 925 -72.50 8.01 21.37
CA LEU A 925 -72.15 9.42 21.19
C LEU A 925 -72.79 10.03 19.95
N ARG A 926 -73.23 9.21 18.99
CA ARG A 926 -73.90 9.66 17.78
C ARG A 926 -75.37 9.98 18.01
N THR A 927 -76.08 9.13 18.78
CA THR A 927 -77.51 9.31 19.05
C THR A 927 -77.80 10.11 20.30
N GLY A 928 -76.83 10.23 21.20
CA GLY A 928 -77.03 10.89 22.49
C GLY A 928 -77.76 10.03 23.52
N ILE A 929 -77.91 8.73 23.28
CA ILE A 929 -78.62 7.82 24.17
C ILE A 929 -77.61 6.99 24.97
N ALA A 930 -77.74 7.04 26.30
CA ALA A 930 -76.99 6.20 27.23
C ALA A 930 -77.90 5.20 27.92
N ASP A 931 -77.49 3.93 27.97
CA ASP A 931 -78.11 2.89 28.78
C ASP A 931 -77.25 2.61 30.02
N LEU A 932 -77.87 2.69 31.18
CA LEU A 932 -77.26 2.54 32.48
C LEU A 932 -77.86 1.33 33.19
N SER A 933 -77.01 0.52 33.81
CA SER A 933 -77.48 -0.61 34.63
C SER A 933 -76.59 -0.84 35.84
N ALA A 934 -77.18 -1.51 36.83
CA ALA A 934 -76.47 -1.99 38.00
C ALA A 934 -76.41 -3.52 37.96
N THR A 935 -75.38 -4.08 38.58
CA THR A 935 -75.25 -5.52 38.84
C THR A 935 -76.38 -6.00 39.77
N GLN A 936 -76.68 -7.30 39.71
CA GLN A 936 -77.81 -7.87 40.43
C GLN A 936 -77.73 -7.57 41.95
N GLY A 937 -78.76 -6.91 42.48
CA GLY A 937 -78.83 -6.49 43.89
C GLY A 937 -78.29 -5.07 44.18
N ARG A 938 -77.76 -4.36 43.18
CA ARG A 938 -77.43 -2.94 43.24
C ARG A 938 -78.46 -2.12 42.44
N THR A 939 -78.43 -0.80 42.62
CA THR A 939 -79.28 0.13 41.87
C THR A 939 -78.44 1.22 41.23
N VAL A 940 -78.86 1.67 40.06
CA VAL A 940 -78.42 2.93 39.45
C VAL A 940 -79.00 4.06 40.30
N ALA A 941 -78.15 4.99 40.76
CA ALA A 941 -78.58 6.16 41.52
C ALA A 941 -78.35 7.43 40.71
N ILE A 942 -79.41 8.22 40.49
CA ILE A 942 -79.36 9.47 39.73
C ILE A 942 -79.80 10.61 40.63
N LEU A 943 -78.94 11.62 40.79
CA LEU A 943 -79.27 12.87 41.46
C LEU A 943 -79.36 13.98 40.42
N THR A 944 -80.56 14.56 40.26
CA THR A 944 -80.78 15.71 39.38
C THR A 944 -80.62 17.01 40.16
N GLN A 945 -79.95 18.00 39.59
CA GLN A 945 -79.77 19.31 40.20
C GLN A 945 -81.13 19.93 40.56
N GLY A 946 -81.27 20.42 41.78
CA GLY A 946 -82.53 20.98 42.31
C GLY A 946 -83.53 19.95 42.85
N SER A 947 -83.29 18.65 42.69
CA SER A 947 -84.05 17.59 43.37
C SER A 947 -83.37 17.17 44.67
N PRO A 948 -84.07 17.15 45.82
CA PRO A 948 -83.48 16.75 47.10
C PRO A 948 -83.28 15.24 47.25
N TYR A 949 -83.90 14.41 46.39
CA TYR A 949 -83.85 12.95 46.49
C TYR A 949 -83.27 12.31 45.23
N PRO A 950 -82.34 11.35 45.37
CA PRO A 950 -81.85 10.56 44.25
C PRO A 950 -82.90 9.52 43.81
N VAL A 951 -83.02 9.34 42.50
CA VAL A 951 -83.83 8.28 41.89
C VAL A 951 -83.01 7.00 41.85
N ARG A 952 -83.60 5.86 42.28
CA ARG A 952 -82.97 4.55 42.25
C ARG A 952 -83.72 3.56 41.35
N ALA A 953 -82.98 2.82 40.53
CA ALA A 953 -83.55 1.89 39.56
C ALA A 953 -82.61 0.72 39.24
N GLU A 954 -83.16 -0.37 38.69
CA GLU A 954 -82.34 -1.46 38.15
C GLU A 954 -81.66 -1.09 36.82
N GLY A 955 -82.33 -0.26 36.00
CA GLY A 955 -81.75 0.29 34.78
C GLY A 955 -82.41 1.59 34.35
N VAL A 956 -81.65 2.41 33.61
CA VAL A 956 -82.10 3.71 33.11
C VAL A 956 -81.62 3.90 31.68
N THR A 957 -82.50 4.39 30.81
CA THR A 957 -82.13 4.94 29.51
C THR A 957 -82.16 6.46 29.62
N TRP A 958 -81.03 7.12 29.39
CA TRP A 958 -80.86 8.57 29.44
C TRP A 958 -80.63 9.13 28.04
N ASN A 959 -81.54 9.98 27.58
CA ASN A 959 -81.30 10.83 26.43
C ASN A 959 -80.54 12.07 26.91
N MET A 960 -79.25 12.14 26.57
CA MET A 960 -78.30 13.18 26.97
C MET A 960 -78.27 14.37 26.00
N ASP A 961 -79.20 14.46 25.05
CA ASP A 961 -79.37 15.65 24.20
C ASP A 961 -79.79 16.86 25.05
N PRO A 962 -79.01 17.95 25.09
CA PRO A 962 -79.34 19.14 25.88
C PRO A 962 -80.72 19.73 25.57
N ALA A 963 -81.26 19.52 24.37
CA ALA A 963 -82.59 20.00 24.00
C ALA A 963 -83.73 19.13 24.55
N ILE A 964 -83.44 17.88 24.93
CA ILE A 964 -84.44 16.90 25.40
C ILE A 964 -84.21 16.54 26.87
N ASP A 965 -82.98 16.17 27.27
CA ASP A 965 -82.52 15.71 28.59
C ASP A 965 -83.57 14.93 29.38
N THR A 966 -83.92 13.73 28.91
CA THR A 966 -84.93 12.87 29.55
C THR A 966 -84.36 11.54 30.05
N ILE A 967 -84.91 11.04 31.15
CA ILE A 967 -84.61 9.71 31.69
C ILE A 967 -85.84 8.81 31.63
N THR A 968 -85.64 7.57 31.18
CA THR A 968 -86.66 6.51 31.20
C THR A 968 -86.18 5.40 32.13
N ILE A 969 -86.98 5.10 33.16
CA ILE A 969 -86.58 4.19 34.24
C ILE A 969 -87.18 2.79 34.00
N ARG A 970 -86.39 1.74 34.25
CA ARG A 970 -86.82 0.33 34.27
C ARG A 970 -86.58 -0.25 35.66
N GLY A 971 -87.58 -0.91 36.24
CA GLY A 971 -87.48 -1.50 37.59
C GLY A 971 -87.32 -0.45 38.70
N LEU A 972 -88.28 0.49 38.79
CA LEU A 972 -88.28 1.56 39.80
C LEU A 972 -88.38 0.97 41.22
N GLN A 973 -87.40 1.25 42.08
CA GLN A 973 -87.50 0.99 43.52
C GLN A 973 -87.82 2.31 44.23
N GLY A 974 -89.08 2.46 44.64
CA GLY A 974 -89.62 3.72 45.13
C GLY A 974 -88.98 4.22 46.43
N SER A 975 -88.73 5.53 46.49
CA SER A 975 -88.76 6.31 47.73
C SER A 975 -90.22 6.62 48.06
N SER A 976 -90.86 5.79 48.90
CA SER A 976 -92.13 6.18 49.52
C SER A 976 -91.86 7.21 50.62
N PRO A 977 -92.55 8.37 50.65
CA PRO A 977 -92.54 9.25 51.81
C PRO A 977 -93.37 8.62 52.94
N GLN A 978 -92.86 8.67 54.17
CA GLN A 978 -93.71 8.64 55.38
C GLN A 978 -94.28 10.04 55.62
#